data_AF-A0A4Y6I6Q7-F1
#
_entry.id   AF-A0A4Y6I6Q7-F1
#
_cell.length_a   1.000
_cell.length_b   1.000
_cell.length_c   1.000
_cell.angle_alpha   90.00
_cell.angle_beta   90.00
_cell.angle_gamma   90.00
#
_symmetry.space_group_name_H-M   'P 1'
#
loop_
_entity.id
_entity.type
_entity.pdbx_description
1 polymer ?
#
loop_
_entity_poly.entity_id
_entity_poly.type
_entity_poly.pdbx_seq_one_letter_code
_entity_poly.pdbx_strand_id
1 'polypeptide(L)'
;MYKKLLKIFLLFSGFLPFLTIFSASNKNENTIHQTIMKMYEPYYRRMGVLSFIKNLNNDKFKKQHNDVNIGIIETASSEIFNKNINNIFDLNKVSKINSNSTQIITKHGLAVTSVIGTPSGINSKANIYYASLNNNNLSEILDEFKKNNVKIINLSLDLNIVFNIDRFIEIFPVAITILENTGSIGEFQELLEILILLDMIMMIEANDEFDLHLKNNPKNFKNINDAYKKYWAGQKSFFEKLNDYAIDNNAVIIKSAGNSNYLLNNIENLWNKYFLSSETDNFIINQNVISNLLTNYSTKIANILNKISNLYTNENSPLPYIYYLRELSAFREKNKIYESEKLNPDLEKEILSATQSRYKKDLDLYTNVFSPFMEYLLKQISNAEKQIDKDFKVSNTKSWYKNDFLNHLKTLKDVDAVHSDNVITVGSVDFKNVRSEFSLYDSLRFEKIPFISAYGDSFENSLKTFEDKNYGTYNKEFLNSIRNDEILNYIANFKGTSLSAPVVTGTISLLYTLLDENISSSAIQALLASESVYATSLLKFFREDDSKYYLETDKIKWNHMKETTGYGIPKFNKMFYKYKDFQKNKDLNKKDGLFKIQNLDLKDKYESSEILVNFLKNYQVPTTSDYKTLTVSSKVLTIKKVIEIIKKSDYLRNKYGISFEKLHQTINNIFKNEPEGLNKNMFDLIVYMTAVKEKPNSSDESKEIVYSWRKKSESHYSSTEKVIYKETDTDTEIFFDAYLRFPQFEYMLYKIKKLSINFPNNNEEAIVNFFVDSYEYLINNVLDFYCVNNLKGES
;
A
#
# COMPACT_ATOMS: atom_id res chain seq x y z
N MET A 1 -0.78 -79.04 -8.35
CA MET A 1 0.28 -78.47 -7.49
C MET A 1 1.39 -77.72 -8.27
N TYR A 2 1.19 -77.40 -9.56
CA TYR A 2 2.19 -76.76 -10.43
C TYR A 2 1.96 -75.26 -10.73
N LYS A 3 0.92 -74.63 -10.14
CA LYS A 3 0.61 -73.19 -10.32
C LYS A 3 1.08 -72.28 -9.18
N LYS A 4 1.77 -72.80 -8.15
CA LYS A 4 2.35 -72.02 -7.04
C LYS A 4 3.87 -71.82 -7.13
N LEU A 5 4.57 -72.50 -8.04
CA LEU A 5 6.03 -72.35 -8.24
C LEU A 5 6.42 -71.30 -9.29
N LEU A 6 5.50 -70.90 -10.19
CA LEU A 6 5.79 -69.89 -11.21
C LEU A 6 5.74 -68.43 -10.72
N LYS A 7 5.28 -68.19 -9.47
CA LYS A 7 5.21 -66.84 -8.86
C LYS A 7 6.46 -66.45 -8.06
N ILE A 8 7.40 -67.37 -7.86
CA ILE A 8 8.65 -67.09 -7.11
C ILE A 8 9.84 -66.83 -8.06
N PHE A 9 9.76 -67.27 -9.32
CA PHE A 9 10.87 -67.12 -10.28
C PHE A 9 10.87 -65.80 -11.09
N LEU A 10 9.81 -64.98 -10.99
CA LEU A 10 9.75 -63.64 -11.62
C LEU A 10 10.20 -62.51 -10.68
N LEU A 11 10.72 -62.84 -9.49
CA LEU A 11 11.20 -61.87 -8.49
C LEU A 11 12.74 -61.75 -8.42
N PHE A 12 13.52 -62.45 -9.26
CA PHE A 12 14.98 -62.52 -9.09
C PHE A 12 15.84 -62.50 -10.36
N SER A 13 15.40 -61.86 -11.45
CA SER A 13 16.27 -61.65 -12.61
C SER A 13 16.08 -60.26 -13.22
N GLY A 14 16.97 -59.33 -12.88
CA GLY A 14 17.01 -58.02 -13.53
C GLY A 14 17.75 -56.91 -12.79
N PHE A 15 18.79 -57.20 -12.02
CA PHE A 15 19.76 -56.16 -11.63
C PHE A 15 20.74 -55.95 -12.79
N LEU A 16 20.40 -55.03 -13.69
CA LEU A 16 21.37 -54.32 -14.53
C LEU A 16 21.06 -52.83 -14.43
N PRO A 17 22.03 -51.98 -14.06
CA PRO A 17 21.81 -50.55 -13.94
C PRO A 17 21.84 -49.95 -15.34
N PHE A 18 20.68 -49.81 -15.98
CA PHE A 18 20.54 -48.80 -17.01
C PHE A 18 20.55 -47.45 -16.32
N LEU A 19 21.63 -46.69 -16.56
CA LEU A 19 21.76 -45.29 -16.21
C LEU A 19 20.52 -44.52 -16.68
N THR A 20 19.66 -44.15 -15.75
CA THR A 20 18.75 -43.02 -15.89
C THR A 20 19.53 -41.73 -15.63
N ILE A 21 20.27 -41.26 -16.63
CA ILE A 21 20.64 -39.84 -16.70
C ILE A 21 19.39 -39.08 -17.17
N PHE A 22 18.38 -38.97 -16.31
CA PHE A 22 17.24 -38.04 -16.43
C PHE A 22 16.45 -38.09 -15.12
N SER A 23 16.97 -37.48 -14.04
CA SER A 23 16.20 -37.26 -12.79
C SER A 23 16.86 -36.29 -11.78
N ALA A 24 17.94 -35.58 -12.12
CA ALA A 24 18.59 -34.69 -11.16
C ALA A 24 17.94 -33.30 -11.05
N SER A 25 17.34 -32.75 -12.13
CA SER A 25 16.74 -31.40 -12.09
C SER A 25 15.41 -31.36 -11.33
N ASN A 26 14.50 -32.31 -11.57
CA ASN A 26 13.17 -32.35 -10.92
C ASN A 26 13.22 -32.57 -9.39
N LYS A 27 14.30 -33.15 -8.87
CA LYS A 27 14.44 -33.40 -7.43
C LYS A 27 14.81 -32.13 -6.67
N ASN A 28 15.53 -31.20 -7.32
CA ASN A 28 16.02 -29.96 -6.72
C ASN A 28 14.97 -28.82 -6.73
N GLU A 29 14.09 -28.80 -7.73
CA GLU A 29 13.01 -27.80 -7.87
C GLU A 29 11.89 -28.02 -6.84
N ASN A 30 11.46 -29.28 -6.65
CA ASN A 30 10.48 -29.63 -5.63
C ASN A 30 10.95 -29.27 -4.20
N THR A 31 12.26 -29.36 -3.92
CA THR A 31 12.83 -28.98 -2.63
C THR A 31 12.83 -27.47 -2.39
N ILE A 32 13.05 -26.65 -3.43
CA ILE A 32 13.00 -25.18 -3.30
C ILE A 32 11.57 -24.71 -2.95
N HIS A 33 10.57 -25.19 -3.69
CA HIS A 33 9.17 -24.85 -3.43
C HIS A 33 8.71 -25.21 -2.02
N GLN A 34 9.05 -26.43 -1.58
CA GLN A 34 8.72 -26.89 -0.23
C GLN A 34 9.40 -26.04 0.83
N THR A 35 10.62 -25.57 0.57
CA THR A 35 11.37 -24.70 1.47
C THR A 35 10.71 -23.32 1.57
N ILE A 36 10.35 -22.70 0.45
CA ILE A 36 9.62 -21.41 0.42
C ILE A 36 8.29 -21.53 1.17
N MET A 37 7.50 -22.57 0.88
CA MET A 37 6.23 -22.81 1.59
C MET A 37 6.42 -22.97 3.09
N LYS A 38 7.50 -23.63 3.52
CA LYS A 38 7.82 -23.81 4.94
C LYS A 38 8.22 -22.50 5.61
N MET A 39 8.89 -21.58 4.90
CA MET A 39 9.20 -20.24 5.42
C MET A 39 7.93 -19.42 5.68
N TYR A 40 6.96 -19.46 4.78
CA TYR A 40 5.75 -18.63 4.89
C TYR A 40 4.59 -19.29 5.67
N GLU A 41 4.65 -20.59 5.94
CA GLU A 41 3.62 -21.35 6.68
C GLU A 41 3.14 -20.66 7.97
N PRO A 42 4.02 -20.11 8.84
CA PRO A 42 3.57 -19.43 10.06
C PRO A 42 2.63 -18.24 9.79
N TYR A 43 2.93 -17.42 8.79
CA TYR A 43 2.10 -16.28 8.41
C TYR A 43 0.77 -16.76 7.81
N TYR A 44 0.83 -17.72 6.90
CA TYR A 44 -0.35 -18.31 6.25
C TYR A 44 -1.30 -18.98 7.25
N ARG A 45 -0.75 -19.62 8.28
CA ARG A 45 -1.52 -20.18 9.39
C ARG A 45 -2.27 -19.10 10.15
N ARG A 46 -1.61 -18.00 10.48
CA ARG A 46 -2.23 -16.88 11.23
C ARG A 46 -3.28 -16.14 10.45
N MET A 47 -3.14 -16.05 9.12
CA MET A 47 -4.16 -15.47 8.24
C MET A 47 -5.32 -16.43 7.95
N GLY A 48 -5.22 -17.70 8.35
CA GLY A 48 -6.25 -18.71 8.10
C GLY A 48 -6.32 -19.19 6.65
N VAL A 49 -5.27 -18.98 5.84
CA VAL A 49 -5.21 -19.41 4.43
C VAL A 49 -4.58 -20.81 4.26
N LEU A 50 -3.74 -21.25 5.20
CA LEU A 50 -2.88 -22.43 5.03
C LEU A 50 -3.63 -23.73 4.65
N SER A 51 -4.73 -24.03 5.32
CA SER A 51 -5.51 -25.25 5.05
C SER A 51 -6.11 -25.24 3.64
N PHE A 52 -6.52 -24.07 3.18
CA PHE A 52 -7.07 -23.87 1.84
C PHE A 52 -5.99 -23.99 0.76
N ILE A 53 -4.80 -23.45 0.99
CA ILE A 53 -3.64 -23.62 0.10
C ILE A 53 -3.30 -25.12 -0.05
N LYS A 54 -3.20 -25.84 1.08
CA LYS A 54 -2.93 -27.29 1.09
C LYS A 54 -4.02 -28.07 0.33
N ASN A 55 -5.28 -27.70 0.47
CA ASN A 55 -6.39 -28.33 -0.24
C ASN A 55 -6.38 -28.05 -1.75
N LEU A 56 -6.08 -26.81 -2.16
CA LEU A 56 -6.02 -26.42 -3.57
C LEU A 56 -4.95 -27.23 -4.34
N ASN A 57 -3.85 -27.55 -3.67
CA ASN A 57 -2.74 -28.32 -4.24
C ASN A 57 -3.00 -29.84 -4.33
N ASN A 58 -4.09 -30.35 -3.74
CA ASN A 58 -4.48 -31.76 -3.87
C ASN A 58 -5.15 -32.03 -5.24
N ASP A 59 -4.74 -33.10 -5.92
CA ASP A 59 -5.15 -33.39 -7.32
C ASP A 59 -6.67 -33.54 -7.54
N LYS A 60 -7.44 -33.90 -6.49
CA LYS A 60 -8.92 -33.93 -6.57
C LYS A 60 -9.55 -32.54 -6.71
N PHE A 61 -8.94 -31.49 -6.13
CA PHE A 61 -9.41 -30.10 -6.22
C PHE A 61 -8.83 -29.34 -7.42
N LYS A 62 -7.76 -29.87 -8.06
CA LYS A 62 -7.16 -29.23 -9.24
C LYS A 62 -8.12 -29.07 -10.42
N LYS A 63 -9.06 -30.01 -10.61
CA LYS A 63 -9.97 -30.02 -11.79
C LYS A 63 -11.26 -29.20 -11.67
N GLN A 64 -11.57 -28.60 -10.51
CA GLN A 64 -12.91 -28.05 -10.22
C GLN A 64 -13.04 -26.53 -10.25
N HIS A 65 -11.95 -25.77 -10.40
CA HIS A 65 -11.98 -24.30 -10.26
C HIS A 65 -11.32 -23.63 -11.47
N ASN A 66 -11.90 -22.53 -11.94
CA ASN A 66 -11.36 -21.72 -13.02
C ASN A 66 -10.08 -21.00 -12.57
N ASP A 67 -9.18 -20.74 -13.52
CA ASP A 67 -7.99 -19.94 -13.27
C ASP A 67 -8.36 -18.46 -13.11
N VAL A 68 -7.68 -17.77 -12.19
CA VAL A 68 -7.88 -16.33 -11.94
C VAL A 68 -6.72 -15.55 -12.56
N ASN A 69 -7.04 -14.56 -13.38
CA ASN A 69 -6.06 -13.68 -14.01
C ASN A 69 -5.70 -12.51 -13.09
N ILE A 70 -4.43 -12.38 -12.75
CA ILE A 70 -3.90 -11.35 -11.85
C ILE A 70 -2.86 -10.51 -12.59
N GLY A 71 -3.00 -9.19 -12.50
CA GLY A 71 -2.01 -8.24 -12.99
C GLY A 71 -0.98 -7.91 -11.92
N ILE A 72 0.29 -7.82 -12.30
CA ILE A 72 1.37 -7.26 -11.47
C ILE A 72 1.98 -6.10 -12.23
N ILE A 73 2.03 -4.93 -11.59
CA ILE A 73 2.70 -3.74 -12.11
C ILE A 73 3.83 -3.36 -11.15
N GLU A 74 5.06 -3.31 -11.66
CA GLU A 74 6.27 -2.99 -10.88
C GLU A 74 7.04 -1.82 -11.51
N THR A 75 7.79 -1.07 -10.69
CA THR A 75 8.86 -0.19 -11.18
C THR A 75 10.06 -1.04 -11.58
N ALA A 76 10.74 -0.75 -12.70
CA ALA A 76 11.87 -1.60 -13.09
C ALA A 76 13.03 -1.44 -12.11
N SER A 77 13.38 -2.49 -11.38
CA SER A 77 14.69 -2.66 -10.78
C SER A 77 15.64 -3.36 -11.76
N SER A 78 16.95 -3.17 -11.60
CA SER A 78 17.97 -3.76 -12.49
C SER A 78 18.45 -5.14 -12.02
N GLU A 79 18.05 -5.60 -10.84
CA GLU A 79 18.53 -6.84 -10.26
C GLU A 79 17.78 -8.06 -10.82
N ILE A 80 18.54 -9.02 -11.37
CA ILE A 80 18.03 -10.26 -11.97
C ILE A 80 18.80 -11.44 -11.34
N PHE A 81 18.16 -12.60 -11.19
CA PHE A 81 18.89 -13.81 -10.79
C PHE A 81 19.78 -14.33 -11.92
N ASN A 82 20.99 -14.76 -11.58
CA ASN A 82 21.92 -15.35 -12.53
C ASN A 82 21.57 -16.82 -12.91
N LYS A 83 20.60 -17.44 -12.22
CA LYS A 83 20.15 -18.82 -12.44
C LYS A 83 18.95 -18.88 -13.39
N ASN A 84 18.78 -20.01 -14.08
CA ASN A 84 17.53 -20.31 -14.79
C ASN A 84 16.40 -20.56 -13.78
N ILE A 85 15.55 -19.57 -13.63
CA ILE A 85 14.43 -19.52 -12.68
C ILE A 85 13.10 -20.02 -13.27
N ASN A 86 13.05 -20.28 -14.58
CA ASN A 86 11.79 -20.61 -15.27
C ASN A 86 11.09 -21.83 -14.65
N ASN A 87 11.87 -22.86 -14.32
CA ASN A 87 11.35 -24.08 -13.71
C ASN A 87 11.02 -23.91 -12.22
N ILE A 88 11.71 -23.00 -11.52
CA ILE A 88 11.56 -22.78 -10.08
C ILE A 88 10.30 -21.97 -9.76
N PHE A 89 9.82 -21.12 -10.67
CA PHE A 89 8.61 -20.33 -10.43
C PHE A 89 7.45 -20.69 -11.37
N ASP A 90 7.64 -21.69 -12.24
CA ASP A 90 6.73 -22.02 -13.33
C ASP A 90 6.32 -20.78 -14.13
N LEU A 91 7.33 -20.09 -14.68
CA LEU A 91 7.12 -18.82 -15.39
C LEU A 91 6.27 -18.96 -16.67
N ASN A 92 5.90 -20.18 -17.07
CA ASN A 92 4.92 -20.41 -18.15
C ASN A 92 3.53 -19.87 -17.79
N LYS A 93 3.22 -19.73 -16.49
CA LYS A 93 2.00 -19.08 -16.00
C LYS A 93 2.12 -17.55 -15.90
N VAL A 94 3.28 -17.01 -16.24
CA VAL A 94 3.56 -15.58 -16.20
C VAL A 94 3.63 -15.04 -17.63
N SER A 95 2.53 -14.44 -18.07
CA SER A 95 2.47 -13.71 -19.33
C SER A 95 3.07 -12.32 -19.18
N LYS A 96 4.10 -12.01 -19.96
CA LYS A 96 4.69 -10.67 -20.00
C LYS A 96 3.94 -9.80 -21.00
N ILE A 97 3.62 -8.57 -20.59
CA ILE A 97 2.88 -7.63 -21.45
C ILE A 97 3.85 -6.81 -22.32
N ASN A 98 3.58 -6.80 -23.62
CA ASN A 98 4.36 -6.31 -24.78
C ASN A 98 5.34 -7.32 -25.42
N SER A 99 5.08 -7.65 -26.68
CA SER A 99 5.80 -8.63 -27.52
C SER A 99 7.15 -8.16 -28.10
N ASN A 100 7.59 -6.94 -27.79
CA ASN A 100 8.93 -6.44 -28.15
C ASN A 100 9.99 -6.80 -27.08
N SER A 101 9.71 -7.80 -26.23
CA SER A 101 10.27 -7.95 -24.89
C SER A 101 11.70 -8.50 -24.81
N THR A 102 12.63 -7.62 -24.47
CA THR A 102 13.74 -7.93 -23.53
C THR A 102 13.30 -7.77 -22.07
N GLN A 103 12.00 -7.75 -21.78
CA GLN A 103 11.49 -7.51 -20.44
C GLN A 103 11.81 -8.70 -19.52
N ILE A 104 12.75 -8.49 -18.61
CA ILE A 104 13.19 -9.49 -17.63
C ILE A 104 12.45 -9.22 -16.32
N ILE A 105 11.96 -10.28 -15.67
CA ILE A 105 11.35 -10.17 -14.34
C ILE A 105 12.50 -10.00 -13.35
N THR A 106 12.43 -8.95 -12.54
CA THR A 106 13.45 -8.60 -11.55
C THR A 106 13.42 -9.58 -10.36
N LYS A 107 14.46 -9.58 -9.52
CA LYS A 107 14.45 -10.36 -8.26
C LYS A 107 13.25 -10.00 -7.38
N HIS A 108 12.92 -8.72 -7.31
CA HIS A 108 11.78 -8.19 -6.54
C HIS A 108 10.45 -8.69 -7.14
N GLY A 109 10.22 -8.48 -8.43
CA GLY A 109 9.05 -8.95 -9.15
C GLY A 109 8.84 -10.45 -9.05
N LEU A 110 9.93 -11.23 -9.04
CA LEU A 110 9.87 -12.68 -8.82
C LEU A 110 9.45 -13.01 -7.39
N ALA A 111 9.97 -12.33 -6.38
CA ALA A 111 9.54 -12.53 -4.99
C ALA A 111 8.04 -12.20 -4.84
N VAL A 112 7.58 -11.08 -5.41
CA VAL A 112 6.15 -10.70 -5.45
C VAL A 112 5.32 -11.79 -6.14
N THR A 113 5.72 -12.20 -7.33
CA THR A 113 5.04 -13.26 -8.11
C THR A 113 5.01 -14.58 -7.32
N SER A 114 6.11 -14.91 -6.63
CA SER A 114 6.25 -16.14 -5.86
C SER A 114 5.25 -16.26 -4.72
N VAL A 115 4.96 -15.15 -4.04
CA VAL A 115 3.98 -15.07 -2.95
C VAL A 115 2.55 -15.22 -3.47
N ILE A 116 2.26 -14.67 -4.64
CA ILE A 116 0.89 -14.66 -5.21
C ILE A 116 0.56 -16.01 -5.86
N GLY A 117 1.28 -16.38 -6.92
CA GLY A 117 0.74 -17.26 -7.97
C GLY A 117 1.57 -18.47 -8.39
N THR A 118 2.82 -18.56 -7.94
CA THR A 118 3.71 -19.70 -8.29
C THR A 118 3.32 -20.98 -7.54
N PRO A 119 3.92 -22.15 -7.80
CA PRO A 119 3.63 -23.37 -7.03
C PRO A 119 3.83 -23.23 -5.51
N SER A 120 4.66 -22.27 -5.07
CA SER A 120 4.86 -21.91 -3.66
C SER A 120 4.07 -20.67 -3.20
N GLY A 121 3.17 -20.15 -4.02
CA GLY A 121 2.32 -19.00 -3.70
C GLY A 121 1.04 -19.37 -2.98
N ILE A 122 0.31 -18.35 -2.54
CA ILE A 122 -1.00 -18.50 -1.88
C ILE A 122 -2.04 -19.06 -2.85
N ASN A 123 -1.96 -18.73 -4.14
CA ASN A 123 -2.84 -19.26 -5.17
C ASN A 123 -2.06 -19.83 -6.35
N SER A 124 -1.66 -21.09 -6.25
CA SER A 124 -0.91 -21.82 -7.30
C SER A 124 -1.65 -21.98 -8.64
N LYS A 125 -2.94 -21.61 -8.70
CA LYS A 125 -3.76 -21.60 -9.92
C LYS A 125 -3.90 -20.21 -10.57
N ALA A 126 -3.26 -19.19 -10.01
CA ALA A 126 -3.31 -17.86 -10.63
C ALA A 126 -2.52 -17.84 -11.95
N ASN A 127 -3.11 -17.20 -12.96
CA ASN A 127 -2.40 -16.78 -14.17
C ASN A 127 -1.92 -15.35 -13.95
N ILE A 128 -0.61 -15.14 -14.06
CA ILE A 128 0.01 -13.85 -13.76
C ILE A 128 0.28 -13.10 -15.06
N TYR A 129 -0.14 -11.84 -15.12
CA TYR A 129 0.16 -10.90 -16.19
C TYR A 129 1.10 -9.84 -15.62
N TYR A 130 2.38 -9.93 -15.97
CA TYR A 130 3.42 -9.07 -15.42
C TYR A 130 3.75 -7.93 -16.37
N ALA A 131 3.83 -6.72 -15.82
CA ALA A 131 4.24 -5.52 -16.55
C ALA A 131 5.17 -4.63 -15.71
N SER A 132 6.14 -4.01 -16.38
CA SER A 132 6.99 -2.97 -15.79
C SER A 132 6.62 -1.59 -16.33
N LEU A 133 6.45 -0.60 -15.44
CA LEU A 133 6.08 0.78 -15.78
C LEU A 133 7.17 1.55 -16.51
N ASN A 134 8.45 1.17 -16.37
CA ASN A 134 9.54 1.93 -17.00
C ASN A 134 9.59 1.72 -18.52
N ASN A 135 9.01 0.62 -19.01
CA ASN A 135 9.04 0.23 -20.41
C ASN A 135 7.71 0.47 -21.12
N ASN A 136 6.62 0.69 -20.37
CA ASN A 136 5.26 0.69 -20.88
C ASN A 136 4.44 1.84 -20.26
N ASN A 137 3.57 2.47 -21.04
CA ASN A 137 2.61 3.43 -20.51
C ASN A 137 1.54 2.71 -19.68
N LEU A 138 1.17 3.24 -18.51
CA LEU A 138 0.11 2.66 -17.67
C LEU A 138 -1.18 2.38 -18.47
N SER A 139 -1.56 3.26 -19.39
CA SER A 139 -2.75 3.05 -20.22
C SER A 139 -2.67 1.79 -21.07
N GLU A 140 -1.51 1.50 -21.67
CA GLU A 140 -1.29 0.30 -22.47
C GLU A 140 -1.34 -0.97 -21.61
N ILE A 141 -0.74 -0.90 -20.41
CA ILE A 141 -0.79 -2.01 -19.44
C ILE A 141 -2.23 -2.32 -19.07
N LEU A 142 -3.03 -1.29 -18.73
CA LEU A 142 -4.42 -1.45 -18.33
C LEU A 142 -5.30 -1.95 -19.49
N ASP A 143 -5.05 -1.52 -20.72
CA ASP A 143 -5.75 -2.02 -21.90
C ASP A 143 -5.46 -3.52 -22.13
N GLU A 144 -4.22 -3.95 -21.97
CA GLU A 144 -3.85 -5.36 -22.05
C GLU A 144 -4.44 -6.18 -20.89
N PHE A 145 -4.41 -5.66 -19.67
CA PHE A 145 -5.11 -6.27 -18.53
C PHE A 145 -6.61 -6.41 -18.80
N LYS A 146 -7.25 -5.41 -19.40
CA LYS A 146 -8.66 -5.48 -19.80
C LYS A 146 -8.91 -6.58 -20.82
N LYS A 147 -8.09 -6.67 -21.87
CA LYS A 147 -8.19 -7.74 -22.90
C LYS A 147 -8.06 -9.13 -22.29
N ASN A 148 -7.20 -9.27 -21.29
CA ASN A 148 -6.97 -10.52 -20.59
C ASN A 148 -7.87 -10.74 -19.37
N ASN A 149 -8.94 -9.94 -19.21
CA ASN A 149 -9.91 -10.07 -18.11
C ASN A 149 -9.26 -10.09 -16.71
N VAL A 150 -8.20 -9.31 -16.51
CA VAL A 150 -7.56 -9.15 -15.20
C VAL A 150 -8.51 -8.40 -14.26
N LYS A 151 -8.85 -9.01 -13.12
CA LYS A 151 -9.74 -8.42 -12.11
C LYS A 151 -9.06 -8.11 -10.79
N ILE A 152 -7.83 -8.58 -10.60
CA ILE A 152 -7.03 -8.30 -9.41
C ILE A 152 -5.70 -7.75 -9.90
N ILE A 153 -5.30 -6.59 -9.40
CA ILE A 153 -4.02 -5.95 -9.73
C ILE A 153 -3.21 -5.74 -8.45
N ASN A 154 -1.96 -6.20 -8.45
CA ASN A 154 -0.96 -5.81 -7.47
C ASN A 154 -0.09 -4.69 -8.05
N LEU A 155 -0.06 -3.55 -7.37
CA LEU A 155 0.83 -2.43 -7.63
C LEU A 155 2.00 -2.51 -6.65
N SER A 156 3.13 -3.01 -7.13
CA SER A 156 4.37 -3.10 -6.38
C SER A 156 5.22 -1.86 -6.66
N LEU A 157 4.75 -0.71 -6.16
CA LEU A 157 5.32 0.60 -6.40
C LEU A 157 5.67 1.27 -5.07
N ASP A 158 6.86 1.85 -4.96
CA ASP A 158 7.22 2.69 -3.83
C ASP A 158 6.61 4.10 -3.96
N LEU A 159 6.63 4.86 -2.86
CA LEU A 159 6.36 6.30 -2.90
C LEU A 159 7.46 6.97 -3.73
N ASN A 160 7.09 7.55 -4.88
CA ASN A 160 7.98 8.46 -5.60
C ASN A 160 8.01 9.79 -4.83
N ILE A 161 8.74 9.89 -3.74
CA ILE A 161 8.70 11.14 -2.97
C ILE A 161 9.25 12.27 -3.86
N VAL A 162 8.57 13.42 -3.88
CA VAL A 162 8.85 14.58 -4.76
C VAL A 162 10.23 15.22 -4.54
N PHE A 163 10.98 14.73 -3.57
CA PHE A 163 12.33 15.16 -3.33
C PHE A 163 13.22 14.78 -4.52
N ASN A 164 14.33 15.49 -4.73
CA ASN A 164 15.39 15.06 -5.67
C ASN A 164 16.03 13.72 -5.23
N ILE A 165 15.44 13.06 -4.23
CA ILE A 165 15.67 11.71 -3.80
C ILE A 165 15.68 10.71 -4.95
N ASP A 166 14.95 10.88 -6.06
CA ASP A 166 15.10 9.94 -7.19
C ASP A 166 16.54 9.97 -7.76
N ARG A 167 17.14 11.15 -7.89
CA ARG A 167 18.58 11.32 -8.22
C ARG A 167 19.48 10.78 -7.11
N PHE A 168 19.06 10.92 -5.86
CA PHE A 168 19.82 10.39 -4.73
C PHE A 168 19.75 8.87 -4.66
N ILE A 169 18.61 8.23 -4.94
CA ILE A 169 18.38 6.78 -4.99
C ILE A 169 19.24 6.16 -6.10
N GLU A 170 19.44 6.85 -7.22
CA GLU A 170 20.41 6.43 -8.24
C GLU A 170 21.87 6.48 -7.75
N ILE A 171 22.20 7.42 -6.85
CA ILE A 171 23.56 7.61 -6.27
C ILE A 171 23.73 6.83 -4.95
N PHE A 172 22.63 6.39 -4.34
CA PHE A 172 22.51 5.81 -2.99
C PHE A 172 23.35 4.56 -2.80
N PRO A 173 23.34 3.58 -3.73
CA PRO A 173 24.18 2.39 -3.61
C PRO A 173 25.67 2.73 -3.70
N VAL A 174 26.02 3.77 -4.45
CA VAL A 174 27.41 4.20 -4.68
C VAL A 174 27.96 4.89 -3.43
N ALA A 175 27.20 5.82 -2.85
CA ALA A 175 27.57 6.52 -1.63
C ALA A 175 27.70 5.56 -0.44
N ILE A 176 26.74 4.63 -0.28
CA ILE A 176 26.78 3.59 0.77
C ILE A 176 28.00 2.68 0.59
N THR A 177 28.25 2.17 -0.61
CA THR A 177 29.39 1.28 -0.87
C THR A 177 30.72 1.96 -0.54
N ILE A 178 30.88 3.23 -0.89
CA ILE A 178 32.11 3.99 -0.61
C ILE A 178 32.25 4.26 0.90
N LEU A 179 31.19 4.70 1.58
CA LEU A 179 31.22 5.08 2.99
C LEU A 179 31.30 3.87 3.95
N GLU A 180 30.68 2.75 3.60
CA GLU A 180 30.83 1.48 4.33
C GLU A 180 32.27 0.96 4.27
N ASN A 181 32.90 1.03 3.09
CA ASN A 181 34.28 0.60 2.90
C ASN A 181 35.30 1.50 3.63
N THR A 182 34.93 2.73 4.00
CA THR A 182 35.78 3.65 4.77
C THR A 182 35.45 3.71 6.26
N GLY A 183 34.48 2.90 6.75
CA GLY A 183 34.08 2.89 8.16
C GLY A 183 33.28 4.10 8.63
N SER A 184 32.61 4.80 7.70
CA SER A 184 32.02 6.13 7.92
C SER A 184 30.48 6.14 7.86
N ILE A 185 29.81 5.14 8.44
CA ILE A 185 28.32 5.07 8.46
C ILE A 185 27.66 6.30 9.10
N GLY A 186 28.32 6.95 10.05
CA GLY A 186 27.85 8.22 10.63
C GLY A 186 27.83 9.37 9.60
N GLU A 187 28.82 9.44 8.71
CA GLU A 187 28.91 10.48 7.65
C GLU A 187 27.78 10.31 6.60
N PHE A 188 27.25 9.08 6.43
CA PHE A 188 26.12 8.81 5.55
C PHE A 188 24.80 9.36 6.09
N GLN A 189 24.52 9.16 7.39
CA GLN A 189 23.34 9.74 8.03
C GLN A 189 23.40 11.26 7.92
N GLU A 190 24.57 11.85 8.15
CA GLU A 190 24.78 13.30 7.98
C GLU A 190 24.54 13.78 6.54
N LEU A 191 24.99 13.06 5.51
CA LEU A 191 24.70 13.40 4.10
C LEU A 191 23.21 13.37 3.78
N LEU A 192 22.49 12.38 4.31
CA LEU A 192 21.04 12.30 4.18
C LEU A 192 20.35 13.48 4.88
N GLU A 193 20.80 13.85 6.09
CA GLU A 193 20.33 15.04 6.80
C GLU A 193 20.55 16.32 5.97
N ILE A 194 21.73 16.47 5.34
CA ILE A 194 22.06 17.63 4.50
C ILE A 194 21.13 17.75 3.30
N LEU A 195 20.89 16.64 2.60
CA LEU A 195 20.05 16.62 1.41
C LEU A 195 18.60 16.92 1.73
N ILE A 196 18.10 16.33 2.82
CA ILE A 196 16.80 16.65 3.37
C ILE A 196 16.72 18.15 3.68
N LEU A 197 17.71 18.70 4.38
CA LEU A 197 17.74 20.12 4.73
C LEU A 197 17.80 21.04 3.50
N LEU A 198 18.56 20.66 2.47
CA LEU A 198 18.61 21.40 1.21
C LEU A 198 17.29 21.39 0.48
N ASP A 199 16.64 20.23 0.35
CA ASP A 199 15.31 20.14 -0.23
C ASP A 199 14.28 20.95 0.59
N MET A 200 14.40 20.96 1.92
CA MET A 200 13.55 21.77 2.80
C MET A 200 13.80 23.28 2.63
N ILE A 201 15.07 23.72 2.52
CA ILE A 201 15.42 25.13 2.26
C ILE A 201 14.88 25.55 0.89
N MET A 202 15.07 24.72 -0.13
CA MET A 202 14.53 24.95 -1.48
C MET A 202 12.99 25.02 -1.49
N MET A 203 12.31 24.28 -0.61
CA MET A 203 10.86 24.35 -0.42
C MET A 203 10.40 25.61 0.34
N ILE A 204 11.14 26.06 1.36
CA ILE A 204 10.85 27.29 2.10
C ILE A 204 10.97 28.51 1.18
N GLU A 205 12.05 28.58 0.39
CA GLU A 205 12.26 29.66 -0.59
C GLU A 205 11.15 29.67 -1.67
N ALA A 206 10.67 28.49 -2.08
CA ALA A 206 9.54 28.38 -3.00
C ALA A 206 8.21 28.88 -2.40
N ASN A 207 8.10 28.96 -1.07
CA ASN A 207 6.89 29.40 -0.35
C ASN A 207 6.82 30.93 -0.16
N ASP A 208 7.94 31.63 -0.04
CA ASP A 208 7.98 33.11 0.06
C ASP A 208 7.63 33.82 -1.26
N GLU A 209 7.94 33.21 -2.40
CA GLU A 209 7.56 33.68 -3.73
C GLU A 209 6.19 33.15 -4.21
N PHE A 210 5.55 32.23 -3.47
CA PHE A 210 4.37 31.52 -3.95
C PHE A 210 3.14 32.44 -4.14
N ASP A 211 3.02 33.51 -3.34
CA ASP A 211 1.90 34.45 -3.39
C ASP A 211 2.25 35.82 -4.00
N LEU A 212 3.50 36.28 -3.89
CA LEU A 212 3.91 37.62 -4.33
C LEU A 212 4.56 37.66 -5.73
N HIS A 213 5.22 36.59 -6.18
CA HIS A 213 6.02 36.62 -7.41
C HIS A 213 5.33 36.07 -8.67
N LEU A 214 4.13 35.49 -8.54
CA LEU A 214 3.26 35.10 -9.67
C LEU A 214 2.85 36.27 -10.58
N LYS A 215 2.99 37.52 -10.12
CA LYS A 215 2.64 38.70 -10.94
C LYS A 215 3.77 39.25 -11.80
N ASN A 216 5.05 39.12 -11.42
CA ASN A 216 6.06 40.06 -11.93
C ASN A 216 7.42 39.51 -12.45
N ASN A 217 7.80 38.22 -12.35
CA ASN A 217 9.03 37.75 -13.01
C ASN A 217 9.10 36.23 -13.29
N PRO A 218 9.02 35.76 -14.56
CA PRO A 218 8.78 34.35 -14.86
C PRO A 218 10.01 33.49 -15.23
N LYS A 219 11.27 33.87 -14.97
CA LYS A 219 12.41 33.26 -15.69
C LYS A 219 13.35 32.28 -14.95
N ASN A 220 13.49 32.30 -13.61
CA ASN A 220 14.53 31.45 -12.97
C ASN A 220 14.03 30.38 -11.97
N PHE A 221 12.85 30.53 -11.33
CA PHE A 221 12.28 29.51 -10.41
C PHE A 221 11.11 28.70 -11.00
N LYS A 222 10.79 28.90 -12.28
CA LYS A 222 9.73 28.18 -13.00
C LYS A 222 9.90 26.66 -12.91
N ASN A 223 11.14 26.17 -12.90
CA ASN A 223 11.43 24.73 -13.06
C ASN A 223 11.04 23.85 -11.87
N ILE A 224 11.16 24.30 -10.61
CA ILE A 224 10.87 23.45 -9.44
C ILE A 224 9.38 23.41 -9.15
N ASN A 225 8.69 24.57 -9.17
CA ASN A 225 7.23 24.60 -9.00
C ASN A 225 6.53 23.91 -10.18
N ASP A 226 7.01 24.08 -11.42
CA ASP A 226 6.50 23.32 -12.56
C ASP A 226 6.81 21.81 -12.42
N ALA A 227 7.95 21.41 -11.87
CA ALA A 227 8.26 20.00 -11.60
C ALA A 227 7.33 19.41 -10.53
N TYR A 228 7.07 20.15 -9.44
CA TYR A 228 6.15 19.73 -8.38
C TYR A 228 4.71 19.64 -8.89
N LYS A 229 4.25 20.65 -9.64
CA LYS A 229 2.92 20.61 -10.30
C LYS A 229 2.83 19.46 -11.30
N LYS A 230 3.87 19.21 -12.10
CA LYS A 230 3.93 18.07 -13.02
C LYS A 230 3.92 16.74 -12.28
N TYR A 231 4.63 16.64 -11.15
CA TYR A 231 4.63 15.45 -10.31
C TYR A 231 3.23 15.18 -9.75
N TRP A 232 2.59 16.17 -9.13
CA TRP A 232 1.23 16.04 -8.60
C TRP A 232 0.22 15.73 -9.70
N ALA A 233 0.31 16.41 -10.84
CA ALA A 233 -0.52 16.11 -12.00
C ALA A 233 -0.27 14.68 -12.53
N GLY A 234 0.98 14.21 -12.48
CA GLY A 234 1.38 12.86 -12.84
C GLY A 234 0.79 11.80 -11.91
N GLN A 235 0.96 11.96 -10.60
CA GLN A 235 0.38 11.06 -9.59
C GLN A 235 -1.13 11.03 -9.66
N LYS A 236 -1.75 12.20 -9.76
CA LYS A 236 -3.19 12.32 -9.93
C LYS A 236 -3.66 11.58 -11.18
N SER A 237 -3.05 11.84 -12.34
CA SER A 237 -3.37 11.16 -13.60
C SER A 237 -3.18 9.64 -13.51
N PHE A 238 -2.12 9.20 -12.83
CA PHE A 238 -1.84 7.80 -12.59
C PHE A 238 -2.97 7.13 -11.78
N PHE A 239 -3.34 7.70 -10.63
CA PHE A 239 -4.41 7.15 -9.79
C PHE A 239 -5.80 7.31 -10.40
N GLU A 240 -6.07 8.37 -11.15
CA GLU A 240 -7.34 8.54 -11.89
C GLU A 240 -7.55 7.38 -12.86
N LYS A 241 -6.53 7.03 -13.66
CA LYS A 241 -6.59 5.88 -14.57
C LYS A 241 -6.83 4.56 -13.83
N LEU A 242 -6.19 4.35 -12.68
CA LEU A 242 -6.41 3.17 -11.85
C LEU A 242 -7.83 3.13 -11.28
N ASN A 243 -8.32 4.25 -10.74
CA ASN A 243 -9.68 4.35 -10.20
C ASN A 243 -10.72 4.10 -11.29
N ASP A 244 -10.56 4.71 -12.47
CA ASP A 244 -11.42 4.47 -13.62
C ASP A 244 -11.40 3.00 -14.03
N TYR A 245 -10.22 2.38 -14.08
CA TYR A 245 -10.11 0.95 -14.37
C TYR A 245 -10.85 0.09 -13.33
N ALA A 246 -10.68 0.39 -12.04
CA ALA A 246 -11.35 -0.31 -10.94
C ALA A 246 -12.87 -0.23 -11.04
N ILE A 247 -13.40 0.96 -11.36
CA ILE A 247 -14.84 1.20 -11.53
C ILE A 247 -15.36 0.48 -12.77
N ASP A 248 -14.77 0.76 -13.94
CA ASP A 248 -15.28 0.33 -15.23
C ASP A 248 -15.15 -1.19 -15.45
N ASN A 249 -14.18 -1.84 -14.76
CA ASN A 249 -13.94 -3.27 -14.89
C ASN A 249 -14.29 -4.06 -13.63
N ASN A 250 -14.81 -3.41 -12.58
CA ASN A 250 -15.04 -4.03 -11.26
C ASN A 250 -13.78 -4.76 -10.75
N ALA A 251 -12.62 -4.11 -10.89
CA ALA A 251 -11.33 -4.68 -10.53
C ALA A 251 -10.93 -4.27 -9.11
N VAL A 252 -10.23 -5.17 -8.42
CA VAL A 252 -9.62 -4.93 -7.11
C VAL A 252 -8.15 -4.57 -7.32
N ILE A 253 -7.79 -3.35 -6.96
CA ILE A 253 -6.42 -2.85 -7.06
C ILE A 253 -5.82 -2.80 -5.66
N ILE A 254 -4.68 -3.47 -5.47
CA ILE A 254 -3.95 -3.54 -4.21
C ILE A 254 -2.60 -2.84 -4.39
N LYS A 255 -2.25 -1.93 -3.49
CA LYS A 255 -0.97 -1.21 -3.50
C LYS A 255 -0.25 -1.35 -2.16
N SER A 256 1.07 -1.45 -2.16
CA SER A 256 1.88 -1.22 -0.96
C SER A 256 1.61 0.18 -0.38
N ALA A 257 1.44 0.27 0.94
CA ALA A 257 1.36 1.57 1.61
C ALA A 257 2.67 2.37 1.47
N GLY A 258 3.81 1.69 1.31
CA GLY A 258 5.14 2.31 1.21
C GLY A 258 5.96 2.09 2.48
N ASN A 259 7.29 2.29 2.36
CA ASN A 259 8.26 2.03 3.44
C ASN A 259 8.88 3.33 4.01
N SER A 260 8.33 4.50 3.66
CA SER A 260 9.03 5.79 3.76
C SER A 260 8.85 6.54 5.09
N ASN A 261 8.19 5.95 6.08
CA ASN A 261 7.97 6.62 7.36
C ASN A 261 9.28 6.94 8.10
N TYR A 262 10.32 6.12 7.93
CA TYR A 262 11.65 6.43 8.49
C TYR A 262 12.18 7.77 7.95
N LEU A 263 12.10 7.97 6.63
CA LEU A 263 12.56 9.18 5.98
C LEU A 263 11.71 10.40 6.36
N LEU A 264 10.38 10.28 6.37
CA LEU A 264 9.47 11.37 6.73
C LEU A 264 9.59 11.77 8.22
N ASN A 265 9.73 10.80 9.12
CA ASN A 265 9.96 11.07 10.54
C ASN A 265 11.35 11.69 10.77
N ASN A 266 12.37 11.29 10.00
CA ASN A 266 13.67 11.95 10.03
C ASN A 266 13.58 13.38 9.54
N ILE A 267 12.85 13.67 8.45
CA ILE A 267 12.59 15.03 7.97
C ILE A 267 11.91 15.88 9.07
N GLU A 268 10.88 15.35 9.73
CA GLU A 268 10.19 16.02 10.83
C GLU A 268 11.11 16.24 12.04
N ASN A 269 11.92 15.25 12.42
CA ASN A 269 12.89 15.37 13.51
C ASN A 269 13.98 16.39 13.21
N LEU A 270 14.49 16.43 11.98
CA LEU A 270 15.48 17.42 11.54
C LEU A 270 14.88 18.82 11.52
N TRP A 271 13.63 18.96 11.05
CA TRP A 271 12.91 20.23 11.17
C TRP A 271 12.84 20.70 12.62
N ASN A 272 12.42 19.81 13.51
CA ASN A 272 12.28 20.13 14.93
C ASN A 272 13.64 20.48 15.56
N LYS A 273 14.69 19.72 15.24
CA LYS A 273 16.05 19.92 15.77
C LYS A 273 16.65 21.26 15.34
N TYR A 274 16.52 21.63 14.07
CA TYR A 274 17.22 22.78 13.50
C TYR A 274 16.39 24.07 13.45
N PHE A 275 15.06 23.96 13.43
CA PHE A 275 14.18 25.10 13.28
C PHE A 275 13.29 25.35 14.52
N LEU A 276 13.23 24.46 15.52
CA LEU A 276 12.43 24.64 16.74
C LEU A 276 13.24 24.84 18.04
N SER A 277 14.47 25.37 18.00
CA SER A 277 15.26 25.53 19.23
C SER A 277 14.61 26.55 20.21
N SER A 278 14.08 25.98 21.31
CA SER A 278 13.74 26.55 22.63
C SER A 278 12.82 27.79 22.75
N GLU A 279 11.63 27.53 23.31
CA GLU A 279 10.81 28.33 24.26
C GLU A 279 10.44 29.79 23.96
N THR A 280 10.89 30.42 22.88
CA THR A 280 10.45 31.78 22.56
C THR A 280 9.47 31.76 21.40
N ASP A 281 8.27 32.30 21.62
CA ASP A 281 7.24 32.53 20.59
C ASP A 281 7.70 33.46 19.45
N ASN A 282 8.93 33.98 19.53
CA ASN A 282 9.61 34.71 18.48
C ASN A 282 10.49 33.76 17.68
N PHE A 283 9.90 33.25 16.61
CA PHE A 283 10.57 32.46 15.58
C PHE A 283 11.51 33.35 14.76
N ILE A 284 12.67 33.68 15.32
CA ILE A 284 13.79 34.09 14.49
C ILE A 284 14.41 32.78 14.05
N ILE A 285 14.12 32.35 12.82
CA ILE A 285 15.03 31.43 12.12
C ILE A 285 16.38 32.12 12.20
N ASN A 286 17.22 31.65 13.12
CA ASN A 286 18.47 32.32 13.38
C ASN A 286 19.30 32.13 12.13
N GLN A 287 19.41 33.18 11.32
CA GLN A 287 20.19 33.19 10.08
C GLN A 287 21.60 32.64 10.35
N ASN A 288 22.15 32.92 11.55
CA ASN A 288 23.43 32.36 11.97
C ASN A 288 23.36 30.86 12.22
N VAL A 289 22.26 30.29 12.71
CA VAL A 289 22.10 28.83 12.86
C VAL A 289 22.03 28.14 11.49
N ILE A 290 21.21 28.63 10.55
CA ILE A 290 21.16 28.06 9.19
C ILE A 290 22.49 28.28 8.46
N SER A 291 23.06 29.47 8.52
CA SER A 291 24.35 29.77 7.88
C SER A 291 25.48 28.93 8.49
N ASN A 292 25.53 28.77 9.82
CA ASN A 292 26.50 27.89 10.48
C ASN A 292 26.26 26.42 10.12
N LEU A 293 25.01 25.98 9.97
CA LEU A 293 24.67 24.64 9.50
C LEU A 293 25.15 24.42 8.07
N LEU A 294 24.79 25.30 7.14
CA LEU A 294 25.22 25.26 5.74
C LEU A 294 26.75 25.32 5.61
N THR A 295 27.42 26.15 6.41
CA THR A 295 28.88 26.24 6.46
C THR A 295 29.51 24.95 7.00
N ASN A 296 28.94 24.38 8.07
CA ASN A 296 29.41 23.12 8.64
C ASN A 296 29.20 21.97 7.62
N TYR A 297 28.07 21.96 6.93
CA TYR A 297 27.74 20.97 5.93
C TYR A 297 28.56 21.10 4.64
N SER A 298 28.83 22.31 4.16
CA SER A 298 29.74 22.53 3.03
C SER A 298 31.16 22.07 3.38
N THR A 299 31.61 22.37 4.60
CA THR A 299 32.90 21.88 5.12
C THR A 299 32.92 20.34 5.19
N LYS A 300 31.85 19.71 5.68
CA LYS A 300 31.74 18.25 5.76
C LYS A 300 31.70 17.60 4.37
N ILE A 301 30.89 18.12 3.44
CA ILE A 301 30.82 17.65 2.05
C ILE A 301 32.18 17.77 1.37
N ALA A 302 32.86 18.91 1.54
CA ALA A 302 34.21 19.12 1.01
C ALA A 302 35.21 18.13 1.63
N ASN A 303 35.11 17.85 2.94
CA ASN A 303 35.96 16.86 3.61
C ASN A 303 35.71 15.44 3.10
N ILE A 304 34.44 15.05 2.90
CA ILE A 304 34.07 13.74 2.33
C ILE A 304 34.59 13.63 0.89
N LEU A 305 34.39 14.66 0.08
CA LEU A 305 34.92 14.74 -1.29
C LEU A 305 36.45 14.61 -1.32
N ASN A 306 37.16 15.35 -0.47
CA ASN A 306 38.61 15.28 -0.37
C ASN A 306 39.10 13.92 0.11
N LYS A 307 38.43 13.32 1.10
CA LYS A 307 38.74 11.98 1.61
C LYS A 307 38.58 10.93 0.52
N ILE A 308 37.48 10.95 -0.22
CA ILE A 308 37.21 10.01 -1.32
C ILE A 308 38.17 10.28 -2.49
N SER A 309 38.41 11.53 -2.86
CA SER A 309 39.36 11.90 -3.92
C SER A 309 40.77 11.41 -3.60
N ASN A 310 41.25 11.60 -2.37
CA ASN A 310 42.56 11.12 -1.91
C ASN A 310 42.65 9.59 -1.94
N LEU A 311 41.55 8.87 -1.72
CA LEU A 311 41.50 7.41 -1.84
C LEU A 311 41.60 6.91 -3.29
N TYR A 312 41.19 7.71 -4.28
CA TYR A 312 41.27 7.34 -5.69
C TYR A 312 42.50 7.90 -6.42
N THR A 313 43.11 8.97 -5.92
CA THR A 313 44.24 9.66 -6.57
C THR A 313 45.60 9.33 -5.98
N ASN A 314 45.67 8.80 -4.74
CA ASN A 314 46.93 8.40 -4.13
C ASN A 314 47.39 7.03 -4.65
N GLU A 315 48.56 6.96 -5.29
CA GLU A 315 49.16 5.71 -5.77
C GLU A 315 49.40 4.68 -4.65
N ASN A 316 49.52 5.14 -3.40
CA ASN A 316 49.64 4.29 -2.20
C ASN A 316 48.30 4.01 -1.50
N SER A 317 47.18 4.24 -2.19
CA SER A 317 45.86 4.03 -1.62
C SER A 317 45.67 2.56 -1.20
N PRO A 318 45.11 2.30 -0.01
CA PRO A 318 44.76 0.94 0.40
C PRO A 318 43.53 0.41 -0.35
N LEU A 319 42.80 1.24 -1.12
CA LEU A 319 41.55 0.84 -1.76
C LEU A 319 41.68 -0.39 -2.65
N PRO A 320 42.62 -0.46 -3.61
CA PRO A 320 42.79 -1.64 -4.44
C PRO A 320 43.05 -2.91 -3.62
N TYR A 321 43.77 -2.77 -2.50
CA TYR A 321 44.03 -3.87 -1.56
C TYR A 321 42.79 -4.24 -0.73
N ILE A 322 41.96 -3.28 -0.33
CA ILE A 322 40.69 -3.52 0.37
C ILE A 322 39.70 -4.23 -0.57
N TYR A 323 39.58 -3.79 -1.82
CA TYR A 323 38.76 -4.49 -2.82
C TYR A 323 39.29 -5.90 -3.09
N TYR A 324 40.62 -6.07 -3.12
CA TYR A 324 41.24 -7.38 -3.22
C TYR A 324 40.86 -8.28 -2.04
N LEU A 325 41.00 -7.80 -0.79
CA LEU A 325 40.63 -8.57 0.41
C LEU A 325 39.13 -8.92 0.44
N ARG A 326 38.26 -8.02 -0.05
CA ARG A 326 36.81 -8.24 -0.12
C ARG A 326 36.44 -9.29 -1.16
N GLU A 327 36.97 -9.17 -2.38
CA GLU A 327 36.78 -10.19 -3.42
C GLU A 327 37.39 -11.52 -2.99
N LEU A 328 38.56 -11.51 -2.36
CA LEU A 328 39.19 -12.68 -1.78
C LEU A 328 38.31 -13.35 -0.71
N SER A 329 37.70 -12.57 0.18
CA SER A 329 36.79 -13.07 1.22
C SER A 329 35.54 -13.69 0.60
N ALA A 330 34.86 -12.98 -0.30
CA ALA A 330 33.68 -13.48 -1.01
C ALA A 330 34.00 -14.73 -1.85
N PHE A 331 35.19 -14.77 -2.45
CA PHE A 331 35.65 -15.90 -3.24
C PHE A 331 36.00 -17.12 -2.38
N ARG A 332 36.68 -16.92 -1.24
CA ARG A 332 36.96 -17.97 -0.25
C ARG A 332 35.67 -18.56 0.31
N GLU A 333 34.69 -17.71 0.62
CA GLU A 333 33.36 -18.13 1.07
C GLU A 333 32.64 -18.96 0.00
N LYS A 334 32.60 -18.48 -1.24
CA LYS A 334 31.97 -19.17 -2.38
C LYS A 334 32.60 -20.55 -2.66
N ASN A 335 33.92 -20.66 -2.53
CA ASN A 335 34.66 -21.88 -2.84
C ASN A 335 34.99 -22.74 -1.61
N LYS A 336 34.54 -22.34 -0.41
CA LYS A 336 34.82 -23.01 0.87
C LYS A 336 36.32 -23.20 1.16
N ILE A 337 37.14 -22.22 0.79
CA ILE A 337 38.59 -22.23 1.01
C ILE A 337 38.86 -21.62 2.38
N TYR A 338 39.54 -22.35 3.26
CA TYR A 338 39.89 -21.85 4.60
C TYR A 338 41.01 -20.79 4.52
N GLU A 339 41.06 -19.84 5.47
CA GLU A 339 42.05 -18.75 5.45
C GLU A 339 43.51 -19.25 5.46
N SER A 340 43.74 -20.43 6.04
CA SER A 340 45.04 -21.10 6.11
C SER A 340 45.46 -21.80 4.81
N GLU A 341 44.56 -21.96 3.84
CA GLU A 341 44.86 -22.61 2.57
C GLU A 341 45.43 -21.61 1.55
N LYS A 342 46.53 -22.00 0.90
CA LYS A 342 47.14 -21.21 -0.17
C LYS A 342 46.21 -21.20 -1.40
N LEU A 343 45.97 -20.02 -1.96
CA LEU A 343 45.24 -19.92 -3.22
C LEU A 343 46.07 -20.46 -4.38
N ASN A 344 45.36 -21.07 -5.34
CA ASN A 344 45.92 -21.40 -6.64
C ASN A 344 46.22 -20.10 -7.41
N PRO A 345 47.40 -19.97 -8.07
CA PRO A 345 47.75 -18.82 -8.90
C PRO A 345 46.71 -18.41 -9.95
N ASP A 346 46.00 -19.37 -10.55
CA ASP A 346 44.96 -19.08 -11.54
C ASP A 346 43.73 -18.41 -10.90
N LEU A 347 43.40 -18.81 -9.66
CA LEU A 347 42.31 -18.22 -8.88
C LEU A 347 42.69 -16.83 -8.37
N GLU A 348 43.95 -16.64 -7.97
CA GLU A 348 44.47 -15.32 -7.60
C GLU A 348 44.37 -14.33 -8.76
N LYS A 349 44.66 -14.79 -9.99
CA LYS A 349 44.49 -13.99 -11.21
C LYS A 349 43.03 -13.64 -11.52
N GLU A 350 42.10 -14.56 -11.27
CA GLU A 350 40.66 -14.32 -11.41
C GLU A 350 40.17 -13.26 -10.40
N ILE A 351 40.59 -13.38 -9.14
CA ILE A 351 40.28 -12.40 -8.08
C ILE A 351 40.84 -11.03 -8.45
N LEU A 352 42.11 -10.95 -8.87
CA LEU A 352 42.73 -9.70 -9.33
C LEU A 352 41.95 -9.06 -10.49
N SER A 353 41.50 -9.84 -11.46
CA SER A 353 40.69 -9.35 -12.58
C SER A 353 39.32 -8.85 -12.13
N ALA A 354 38.64 -9.55 -11.21
CA ALA A 354 37.36 -9.14 -10.65
C ALA A 354 37.51 -7.86 -9.82
N THR A 355 38.54 -7.78 -8.98
CA THR A 355 38.93 -6.60 -8.20
C THR A 355 39.15 -5.39 -9.12
N GLN A 356 39.93 -5.54 -10.20
CA GLN A 356 40.19 -4.46 -11.16
C GLN A 356 38.92 -4.01 -11.88
N SER A 357 38.08 -4.94 -12.32
CA SER A 357 36.81 -4.62 -12.99
C SER A 357 35.86 -3.87 -12.07
N ARG A 358 35.78 -4.26 -10.79
CA ARG A 358 34.92 -3.62 -9.79
C ARG A 358 35.45 -2.25 -9.40
N TYR A 359 36.75 -2.15 -9.11
CA TYR A 359 37.43 -0.88 -8.81
C TYR A 359 37.24 0.13 -9.94
N LYS A 360 37.39 -0.30 -11.21
CA LYS A 360 37.16 0.56 -12.38
C LYS A 360 35.71 1.05 -12.46
N LYS A 361 34.74 0.17 -12.24
CA LYS A 361 33.32 0.53 -12.25
C LYS A 361 32.99 1.55 -11.16
N ASP A 362 33.52 1.35 -9.95
CA ASP A 362 33.27 2.23 -8.81
C ASP A 362 34.02 3.58 -8.95
N LEU A 363 35.20 3.57 -9.58
CA LEU A 363 35.92 4.79 -9.99
C LEU A 363 35.14 5.57 -11.07
N ASP A 364 34.65 4.88 -12.11
CA ASP A 364 33.85 5.50 -13.16
C ASP A 364 32.56 6.11 -12.57
N LEU A 365 31.93 5.44 -11.60
CA LEU A 365 30.77 5.97 -10.87
C LEU A 365 31.15 7.19 -10.01
N TYR A 366 32.28 7.14 -9.31
CA TYR A 366 32.77 8.28 -8.51
C TYR A 366 33.03 9.51 -9.40
N THR A 367 33.80 9.34 -10.47
CA THR A 367 34.24 10.44 -11.34
C THR A 367 33.10 11.01 -12.16
N ASN A 368 32.21 10.17 -12.70
CA ASN A 368 31.18 10.63 -13.64
C ASN A 368 29.84 10.97 -12.98
N VAL A 369 29.59 10.50 -11.75
CA VAL A 369 28.30 10.65 -11.08
C VAL A 369 28.44 11.32 -9.71
N PHE A 370 29.22 10.74 -8.80
CA PHE A 370 29.28 11.21 -7.41
C PHE A 370 29.99 12.56 -7.24
N SER A 371 31.19 12.73 -7.80
CA SER A 371 31.95 14.00 -7.69
C SER A 371 31.20 15.18 -8.31
N PRO A 372 30.69 15.08 -9.56
CA PRO A 372 29.92 16.17 -10.16
C PRO A 372 28.64 16.51 -9.38
N PHE A 373 28.00 15.52 -8.76
CA PHE A 373 26.83 15.75 -7.90
C PHE A 373 27.18 16.49 -6.61
N MET A 374 28.26 16.11 -5.94
CA MET A 374 28.70 16.77 -4.71
C MET A 374 29.19 18.20 -4.97
N GLU A 375 29.84 18.44 -6.11
CA GLU A 375 30.16 19.80 -6.59
C GLU A 375 28.90 20.62 -6.86
N TYR A 376 27.87 20.00 -7.45
CA TYR A 376 26.57 20.63 -7.63
C TYR A 376 25.92 20.98 -6.27
N LEU A 377 25.98 20.09 -5.27
CA LEU A 377 25.47 20.37 -3.92
C LEU A 377 26.21 21.52 -3.24
N LEU A 378 27.55 21.54 -3.30
CA LEU A 378 28.35 22.65 -2.79
C LEU A 378 27.95 23.98 -3.46
N LYS A 379 27.69 23.95 -4.77
CA LYS A 379 27.19 25.11 -5.50
C LYS A 379 25.80 25.53 -5.04
N GLN A 380 24.88 24.58 -4.78
CA GLN A 380 23.55 24.90 -4.25
C GLN A 380 23.63 25.48 -2.83
N ILE A 381 24.46 24.90 -1.96
CA ILE A 381 24.71 25.43 -0.61
C ILE A 381 25.24 26.87 -0.70
N SER A 382 26.25 27.12 -1.53
CA SER A 382 26.80 28.46 -1.71
C SER A 382 25.79 29.45 -2.28
N ASN A 383 24.87 29.00 -3.14
CA ASN A 383 23.80 29.84 -3.65
C ASN A 383 22.77 30.15 -2.55
N ALA A 384 22.37 29.15 -1.76
CA ALA A 384 21.46 29.31 -0.62
C ALA A 384 22.05 30.26 0.43
N GLU A 385 23.33 30.12 0.78
CA GLU A 385 24.04 31.05 1.69
C GLU A 385 23.98 32.51 1.19
N LYS A 386 24.28 32.73 -0.10
CA LYS A 386 24.22 34.07 -0.73
C LYS A 386 22.82 34.64 -0.81
N GLN A 387 21.80 33.79 -0.89
CA GLN A 387 20.41 34.17 -1.03
C GLN A 387 19.77 34.47 0.33
N ILE A 388 20.03 33.63 1.34
CA ILE A 388 19.71 33.88 2.74
C ILE A 388 20.26 35.24 3.21
N ASP A 389 21.51 35.57 2.82
CA ASP A 389 22.12 36.86 3.14
C ASP A 389 21.44 38.09 2.49
N LYS A 390 20.68 37.89 1.41
CA LYS A 390 19.92 38.95 0.72
C LYS A 390 18.50 39.11 1.23
N ASP A 391 17.78 38.00 1.43
CA ASP A 391 16.34 38.02 1.70
C ASP A 391 16.03 38.21 3.20
N PHE A 392 16.87 37.69 4.10
CA PHE A 392 16.67 37.83 5.55
C PHE A 392 17.03 39.21 6.13
N LYS A 393 17.65 40.09 5.33
CA LYS A 393 17.80 41.51 5.72
C LYS A 393 16.47 42.27 5.70
N VAL A 394 15.41 41.68 5.16
CA VAL A 394 14.10 42.31 5.00
C VAL A 394 12.99 41.38 5.52
N SER A 395 12.77 41.36 6.83
CA SER A 395 11.45 41.23 7.52
C SER A 395 11.42 40.31 8.74
N ASN A 396 10.68 40.77 9.77
CA ASN A 396 10.20 39.98 10.93
C ASN A 396 9.04 39.08 10.48
N THR A 397 9.34 37.96 9.84
CA THR A 397 8.32 37.02 9.32
C THR A 397 7.89 36.01 10.40
N LYS A 398 6.60 36.08 10.75
CA LYS A 398 5.91 35.51 11.95
C LYS A 398 5.72 33.98 11.93
N SER A 399 5.19 33.41 13.02
CA SER A 399 4.83 31.99 13.26
C SER A 399 3.95 31.27 12.22
N TRP A 400 3.48 31.95 11.16
CA TRP A 400 2.66 31.35 10.10
C TRP A 400 3.43 30.32 9.25
N TYR A 401 4.71 30.53 8.99
CA TYR A 401 5.57 29.59 8.23
C TYR A 401 5.67 28.20 8.87
N LYS A 402 5.70 28.13 10.21
CA LYS A 402 5.75 26.86 10.94
C LYS A 402 4.55 26.00 10.61
N ASN A 403 3.35 26.59 10.70
CA ASN A 403 2.12 25.86 10.48
C ASN A 403 1.98 25.50 9.00
N ASP A 404 2.34 26.39 8.07
CA ASP A 404 2.21 26.12 6.64
C ASP A 404 3.19 25.07 6.15
N PHE A 405 4.46 25.08 6.60
CA PHE A 405 5.42 24.05 6.23
C PHE A 405 5.08 22.68 6.85
N LEU A 406 4.72 22.63 8.14
CA LEU A 406 4.28 21.37 8.76
C LEU A 406 2.99 20.85 8.11
N ASN A 407 2.07 21.73 7.75
CA ASN A 407 0.89 21.36 6.97
C ASN A 407 1.29 20.84 5.59
N HIS A 408 2.29 21.43 4.93
CA HIS A 408 2.78 20.98 3.65
C HIS A 408 3.47 19.61 3.71
N LEU A 409 4.32 19.36 4.72
CA LEU A 409 4.90 18.04 4.97
C LEU A 409 3.82 16.99 5.26
N LYS A 410 2.78 17.35 6.03
CA LYS A 410 1.61 16.48 6.22
C LYS A 410 0.91 16.21 4.89
N THR A 411 0.69 17.22 4.04
CA THR A 411 0.09 16.99 2.72
C THR A 411 0.95 16.09 1.83
N LEU A 412 2.28 16.15 1.94
CA LEU A 412 3.19 15.26 1.24
C LEU A 412 3.11 13.81 1.73
N LYS A 413 2.97 13.61 3.05
CA LYS A 413 2.71 12.30 3.64
C LYS A 413 1.38 11.71 3.15
N ASP A 414 0.43 12.58 2.85
CA ASP A 414 -0.94 12.22 2.48
C ASP A 414 -1.22 12.25 0.96
N VAL A 415 -0.21 12.51 0.10
CA VAL A 415 -0.38 12.64 -1.37
C VAL A 415 -1.15 11.45 -1.95
N ASP A 416 -0.67 10.24 -1.67
CA ASP A 416 -1.29 9.01 -2.17
C ASP A 416 -2.71 8.84 -1.60
N ALA A 417 -2.93 9.23 -0.35
CA ALA A 417 -4.24 9.12 0.31
C ALA A 417 -5.28 9.99 -0.42
N VAL A 418 -4.90 11.18 -0.87
CA VAL A 418 -5.82 12.06 -1.62
C VAL A 418 -6.35 11.42 -2.91
N HIS A 419 -5.58 10.52 -3.54
CA HIS A 419 -5.89 9.97 -4.86
C HIS A 419 -6.27 8.48 -4.89
N SER A 420 -6.07 7.73 -3.80
CA SER A 420 -6.28 6.26 -3.70
C SER A 420 -7.73 5.81 -3.44
N ASP A 421 -8.73 6.51 -4.00
CA ASP A 421 -10.16 6.32 -3.71
C ASP A 421 -10.68 4.87 -3.82
N ASN A 422 -10.29 4.13 -4.87
CA ASN A 422 -10.72 2.74 -5.10
C ASN A 422 -9.54 1.75 -5.05
N VAL A 423 -8.46 2.12 -4.36
CA VAL A 423 -7.24 1.31 -4.21
C VAL A 423 -7.12 0.83 -2.77
N ILE A 424 -6.94 -0.47 -2.58
CA ILE A 424 -6.68 -1.07 -1.26
C ILE A 424 -5.19 -0.91 -0.95
N THR A 425 -4.84 0.00 -0.04
CA THR A 425 -3.46 0.17 0.42
C THR A 425 -3.14 -0.79 1.56
N VAL A 426 -1.98 -1.43 1.49
CA VAL A 426 -1.59 -2.50 2.42
C VAL A 426 -0.35 -2.11 3.23
N GLY A 427 -0.54 -1.99 4.55
CA GLY A 427 0.52 -1.79 5.53
C GLY A 427 1.18 -3.10 5.96
N SER A 428 2.26 -2.97 6.73
CA SER A 428 3.03 -4.11 7.24
C SER A 428 2.94 -4.24 8.75
N VAL A 429 2.82 -5.48 9.20
CA VAL A 429 2.97 -5.89 10.60
C VAL A 429 4.01 -6.99 10.74
N ASP A 430 4.62 -7.06 11.91
CA ASP A 430 5.47 -8.16 12.33
C ASP A 430 4.64 -9.40 12.71
N PHE A 431 5.34 -10.51 13.00
CA PHE A 431 4.66 -11.73 13.44
C PHE A 431 3.98 -11.59 14.82
N LYS A 432 4.25 -10.55 15.61
CA LYS A 432 3.57 -10.27 16.89
C LYS A 432 2.31 -9.42 16.69
N ASN A 433 1.91 -9.17 15.45
CA ASN A 433 0.82 -8.26 15.08
C ASN A 433 1.09 -6.82 15.54
N VAL A 434 2.35 -6.38 15.59
CA VAL A 434 2.73 -4.99 15.82
C VAL A 434 3.08 -4.38 14.47
N ARG A 435 2.78 -3.10 14.26
CA ARG A 435 3.18 -2.38 13.05
C ARG A 435 4.69 -2.52 12.82
N SER A 436 5.10 -2.92 11.62
CA SER A 436 6.52 -2.90 11.24
C SER A 436 7.01 -1.44 11.18
N GLU A 437 8.20 -1.15 11.69
CA GLU A 437 8.70 0.22 11.82
C GLU A 437 8.71 1.01 10.50
N PHE A 438 9.04 0.33 9.40
CA PHE A 438 9.08 0.89 8.05
C PHE A 438 7.69 1.18 7.45
N SER A 439 6.60 0.57 7.95
CA SER A 439 5.28 0.66 7.32
C SER A 439 4.76 2.11 7.33
N LEU A 440 4.44 2.65 6.15
CA LEU A 440 3.79 3.95 6.00
C LEU A 440 2.35 3.93 6.55
N TYR A 441 1.90 5.07 7.06
CA TYR A 441 0.51 5.39 7.36
C TYR A 441 0.25 6.88 7.07
N ASP A 442 -0.96 7.24 6.66
CA ASP A 442 -1.38 8.62 6.45
C ASP A 442 -1.74 9.30 7.79
N SER A 443 -1.83 10.63 7.78
CA SER A 443 -2.23 11.39 8.96
C SER A 443 -3.65 11.03 9.41
N LEU A 444 -4.00 11.36 10.66
CA LEU A 444 -5.36 11.17 11.20
C LEU A 444 -6.47 11.79 10.34
N ARG A 445 -6.14 12.78 9.50
CA ARG A 445 -7.09 13.46 8.62
C ARG A 445 -7.52 12.59 7.42
N PHE A 446 -6.64 11.71 6.97
CA PHE A 446 -6.88 10.86 5.82
C PHE A 446 -7.11 9.43 6.31
N GLU A 447 -8.16 8.81 5.80
CA GLU A 447 -8.72 7.58 6.35
C GLU A 447 -8.56 6.42 5.36
N LYS A 448 -7.36 6.33 4.77
CA LYS A 448 -7.09 5.47 3.62
C LYS A 448 -5.81 4.66 3.69
N ILE A 449 -4.77 5.10 4.41
CA ILE A 449 -3.45 4.44 4.37
C ILE A 449 -2.93 4.06 5.77
N PRO A 450 -2.67 2.78 6.04
CA PRO A 450 -3.11 1.64 5.24
C PRO A 450 -4.62 1.39 5.42
N PHE A 451 -5.30 0.90 4.39
CA PHE A 451 -6.66 0.38 4.53
C PHE A 451 -6.66 -0.91 5.38
N ILE A 452 -5.67 -1.76 5.13
CA ILE A 452 -5.48 -3.04 5.81
C ILE A 452 -3.99 -3.34 5.99
N SER A 453 -3.62 -4.23 6.90
CA SER A 453 -2.23 -4.66 7.05
C SER A 453 -2.07 -6.18 6.87
N ALA A 454 -0.90 -6.59 6.44
CA ALA A 454 -0.51 -8.00 6.40
C ALA A 454 0.95 -8.18 6.84
N TYR A 455 1.35 -9.43 7.07
CA TYR A 455 2.72 -9.74 7.47
C TYR A 455 3.71 -9.31 6.38
N GLY A 456 4.66 -8.45 6.73
CA GLY A 456 5.67 -7.94 5.81
C GLY A 456 7.09 -7.95 6.36
N ASP A 457 7.30 -8.44 7.58
CA ASP A 457 8.65 -8.75 8.08
C ASP A 457 9.22 -9.99 7.39
N SER A 458 10.54 -10.02 7.22
CA SER A 458 11.22 -11.17 6.61
C SER A 458 11.13 -12.42 7.49
N PHE A 459 11.30 -13.57 6.85
CA PHE A 459 11.43 -14.86 7.54
C PHE A 459 12.61 -14.82 8.53
N GLU A 460 13.77 -14.33 8.11
CA GLU A 460 14.96 -14.22 8.97
C GLU A 460 14.70 -13.36 10.21
N ASN A 461 14.02 -12.21 10.06
CA ASN A 461 13.66 -11.36 11.20
C ASN A 461 12.67 -12.03 12.16
N SER A 462 11.80 -12.89 11.63
CA SER A 462 10.73 -13.53 12.41
C SER A 462 11.15 -14.87 13.02
N LEU A 463 12.28 -15.44 12.61
CA LEU A 463 12.73 -16.79 12.94
C LEU A 463 12.72 -17.06 14.45
N LYS A 464 13.34 -16.17 15.23
CA LYS A 464 13.37 -16.27 16.70
C LYS A 464 11.96 -16.33 17.30
N THR A 465 11.04 -15.52 16.78
CA THR A 465 9.66 -15.50 17.29
C THR A 465 8.88 -16.76 16.88
N PHE A 466 9.22 -17.38 15.75
CA PHE A 466 8.62 -18.66 15.34
C PHE A 466 9.04 -19.80 16.27
N GLU A 467 10.33 -19.86 16.62
CA GLU A 467 10.91 -20.84 17.53
C GLU A 467 10.29 -20.70 18.93
N ASP A 468 10.26 -19.48 19.48
CA ASP A 468 9.68 -19.19 20.80
C ASP A 468 8.20 -19.60 20.91
N LYS A 469 7.45 -19.57 19.80
CA LYS A 469 6.01 -19.86 19.75
C LYS A 469 5.68 -21.24 19.18
N ASN A 470 6.67 -22.12 18.99
CA ASN A 470 6.48 -23.48 18.45
C ASN A 470 5.74 -23.54 17.09
N TYR A 471 5.91 -22.53 16.23
CA TYR A 471 5.36 -22.56 14.87
C TYR A 471 6.16 -23.46 13.91
N GLY A 472 7.31 -23.97 14.38
CA GLY A 472 8.14 -24.98 13.73
C GLY A 472 9.52 -25.02 14.38
N THR A 473 10.16 -26.20 14.37
CA THR A 473 11.60 -26.32 14.63
C THR A 473 12.36 -26.28 13.31
N TYR A 474 13.18 -25.25 13.13
CA TYR A 474 14.04 -25.10 11.96
C TYR A 474 15.42 -25.63 12.33
N ASN A 475 15.76 -26.84 11.84
CA ASN A 475 17.08 -27.41 12.12
C ASN A 475 18.17 -26.64 11.37
N LYS A 476 19.42 -26.78 11.84
CA LYS A 476 20.59 -26.10 11.26
C LYS A 476 20.77 -26.42 9.77
N GLU A 477 20.48 -27.64 9.36
CA GLU A 477 20.56 -28.07 7.95
C GLU A 477 19.59 -27.30 7.06
N PHE A 478 18.34 -27.12 7.50
CA PHE A 478 17.34 -26.33 6.79
C PHE A 478 17.76 -24.87 6.64
N LEU A 479 18.22 -24.24 7.74
CA LEU A 479 18.67 -22.85 7.69
C LEU A 479 19.92 -22.69 6.81
N ASN A 480 20.85 -23.63 6.86
CA ASN A 480 22.00 -23.65 5.96
C ASN A 480 21.59 -23.81 4.50
N SER A 481 20.56 -24.62 4.20
CA SER A 481 20.06 -24.78 2.83
C SER A 481 19.48 -23.48 2.26
N ILE A 482 18.84 -22.66 3.12
CA ILE A 482 18.35 -21.33 2.74
C ILE A 482 19.51 -20.40 2.44
N ARG A 483 20.45 -20.28 3.39
CA ARG A 483 21.57 -19.31 3.30
C ARG A 483 22.52 -19.59 2.14
N ASN A 484 22.69 -20.86 1.79
CA ASN A 484 23.60 -21.28 0.73
C ASN A 484 22.98 -21.20 -0.69
N ASP A 485 21.66 -20.98 -0.81
CA ASP A 485 21.00 -20.79 -2.10
C ASP A 485 20.57 -19.33 -2.29
N GLU A 486 21.06 -18.70 -3.36
CA GLU A 486 20.79 -17.28 -3.64
C GLU A 486 19.29 -16.93 -3.67
N ILE A 487 18.45 -17.80 -4.24
CA ILE A 487 17.01 -17.54 -4.38
C ILE A 487 16.34 -17.68 -3.02
N LEU A 488 16.62 -18.78 -2.31
CA LEU A 488 16.06 -19.01 -0.97
C LEU A 488 16.50 -17.92 0.01
N ASN A 489 17.77 -17.52 -0.01
CA ASN A 489 18.30 -16.45 0.83
C ASN A 489 17.64 -15.10 0.50
N TYR A 490 17.42 -14.78 -0.77
CA TYR A 490 16.71 -13.56 -1.15
C TYR A 490 15.27 -13.56 -0.63
N ILE A 491 14.52 -14.65 -0.87
CA ILE A 491 13.14 -14.81 -0.40
C ILE A 491 13.06 -14.77 1.13
N ALA A 492 14.00 -15.39 1.83
CA ALA A 492 14.06 -15.40 3.29
C ALA A 492 14.28 -14.00 3.89
N ASN A 493 14.94 -13.11 3.15
CA ASN A 493 15.19 -11.71 3.52
C ASN A 493 14.17 -10.71 2.94
N PHE A 494 13.33 -11.15 2.00
CA PHE A 494 12.31 -10.31 1.39
C PHE A 494 11.33 -9.79 2.46
N LYS A 495 11.18 -8.47 2.53
CA LYS A 495 10.38 -7.75 3.53
C LYS A 495 9.82 -6.47 2.95
N GLY A 496 9.03 -5.76 3.74
CA GLY A 496 8.44 -4.49 3.37
C GLY A 496 6.94 -4.60 3.15
N THR A 497 6.29 -3.46 2.93
CA THR A 497 4.92 -3.44 2.39
C THR A 497 4.83 -4.11 1.01
N SER A 498 5.98 -4.22 0.31
CA SER A 498 6.16 -5.04 -0.90
C SER A 498 6.02 -6.55 -0.68
N LEU A 499 6.09 -7.06 0.56
CA LEU A 499 5.68 -8.43 0.90
C LEU A 499 4.22 -8.48 1.33
N SER A 500 3.78 -7.51 2.13
CA SER A 500 2.40 -7.45 2.65
C SER A 500 1.34 -7.34 1.54
N ALA A 501 1.54 -6.46 0.55
CA ALA A 501 0.58 -6.28 -0.54
C ALA A 501 0.39 -7.56 -1.39
N PRO A 502 1.45 -8.27 -1.84
CA PRO A 502 1.32 -9.57 -2.49
C PRO A 502 0.63 -10.64 -1.65
N VAL A 503 0.83 -10.64 -0.32
CA VAL A 503 0.11 -11.56 0.58
C VAL A 503 -1.39 -11.31 0.54
N VAL A 504 -1.84 -10.05 0.56
CA VAL A 504 -3.26 -9.68 0.43
C VAL A 504 -3.79 -10.01 -0.97
N THR A 505 -3.03 -9.69 -2.03
CA THR A 505 -3.40 -10.06 -3.41
C THR A 505 -3.59 -11.57 -3.56
N GLY A 506 -2.63 -12.37 -3.08
CA GLY A 506 -2.71 -13.83 -3.10
C GLY A 506 -3.93 -14.33 -2.34
N THR A 507 -4.20 -13.77 -1.17
CA THR A 507 -5.37 -14.08 -0.33
C THR A 507 -6.70 -13.82 -1.07
N ILE A 508 -6.84 -12.67 -1.73
CA ILE A 508 -8.05 -12.33 -2.50
C ILE A 508 -8.17 -13.22 -3.74
N SER A 509 -7.06 -13.51 -4.41
CA SER A 509 -7.09 -14.39 -5.60
C SER A 509 -7.48 -15.83 -5.25
N LEU A 510 -7.04 -16.34 -4.10
CA LEU A 510 -7.47 -17.64 -3.58
C LEU A 510 -8.97 -17.62 -3.28
N LEU A 511 -9.49 -16.52 -2.75
CA LEU A 511 -10.92 -16.34 -2.49
C LEU A 511 -11.73 -16.45 -3.79
N TYR A 512 -11.33 -15.72 -4.84
CA TYR A 512 -11.96 -15.80 -6.17
C TYR A 512 -11.92 -17.23 -6.74
N THR A 513 -10.77 -17.89 -6.64
CA THR A 513 -10.57 -19.24 -7.17
C THR A 513 -11.49 -20.26 -6.50
N LEU A 514 -11.56 -20.23 -5.16
CA LEU A 514 -12.35 -21.20 -4.40
C LEU A 514 -13.86 -20.97 -4.49
N LEU A 515 -14.29 -19.73 -4.73
CA LEU A 515 -15.70 -19.36 -4.87
C LEU A 515 -16.18 -19.32 -6.33
N ASP A 516 -15.24 -19.46 -7.28
CA ASP A 516 -15.46 -19.44 -8.72
C ASP A 516 -16.23 -18.20 -9.19
N GLU A 517 -15.91 -17.04 -8.60
CA GLU A 517 -16.60 -15.78 -8.86
C GLU A 517 -15.65 -14.58 -8.74
N ASN A 518 -15.84 -13.60 -9.63
CA ASN A 518 -15.21 -12.28 -9.50
C ASN A 518 -16.00 -11.42 -8.50
N ILE A 519 -15.46 -11.27 -7.31
CA ILE A 519 -16.12 -10.54 -6.21
C ILE A 519 -15.90 -9.03 -6.37
N SER A 520 -16.95 -8.22 -6.25
CA SER A 520 -16.81 -6.76 -6.36
C SER A 520 -15.81 -6.18 -5.34
N SER A 521 -15.16 -5.07 -5.72
CA SER A 521 -14.18 -4.40 -4.85
C SER A 521 -14.80 -3.95 -3.52
N SER A 522 -16.03 -3.44 -3.53
CA SER A 522 -16.76 -3.04 -2.32
C SER A 522 -17.10 -4.23 -1.42
N ALA A 523 -17.45 -5.40 -1.98
CA ALA A 523 -17.66 -6.60 -1.17
C ALA A 523 -16.33 -7.07 -0.53
N ILE A 524 -15.22 -7.03 -1.28
CA ILE A 524 -13.89 -7.35 -0.75
C ILE A 524 -13.48 -6.37 0.36
N GLN A 525 -13.68 -5.06 0.16
CA GLN A 525 -13.38 -4.05 1.17
C GLN A 525 -14.22 -4.23 2.43
N ALA A 526 -15.53 -4.49 2.31
CA ALA A 526 -16.41 -4.76 3.45
C ALA A 526 -15.95 -6.01 4.23
N LEU A 527 -15.58 -7.10 3.53
CA LEU A 527 -15.08 -8.32 4.16
C LEU A 527 -13.72 -8.09 4.86
N LEU A 528 -12.79 -7.39 4.20
CA LEU A 528 -11.50 -7.06 4.80
C LEU A 528 -11.68 -6.18 6.06
N ALA A 529 -12.53 -5.16 5.99
CA ALA A 529 -12.74 -4.24 7.11
C ALA A 529 -13.48 -4.88 8.29
N SER A 530 -14.41 -5.80 8.00
CA SER A 530 -15.22 -6.46 9.04
C SER A 530 -14.51 -7.65 9.68
N GLU A 531 -13.87 -8.50 8.87
CA GLU A 531 -13.37 -9.82 9.30
C GLU A 531 -11.87 -9.83 9.68
N SER A 532 -11.23 -8.67 9.70
CA SER A 532 -9.84 -8.53 10.13
C SER A 532 -9.70 -8.42 11.64
N VAL A 533 -8.56 -8.89 12.14
CA VAL A 533 -8.21 -8.77 13.56
C VAL A 533 -7.27 -7.57 13.73
N TYR A 534 -7.65 -6.65 14.62
CA TYR A 534 -6.81 -5.50 14.93
C TYR A 534 -5.40 -5.91 15.38
N ALA A 535 -4.40 -5.19 14.89
CA ALA A 535 -3.03 -5.29 15.37
C ALA A 535 -2.93 -4.86 16.85
N THR A 536 -1.94 -5.38 17.57
CA THR A 536 -1.67 -5.05 18.98
C THR A 536 -1.19 -3.59 19.06
N SER A 537 -1.77 -2.80 19.96
CA SER A 537 -1.60 -1.34 20.04
C SER A 537 -0.33 -0.84 20.74
N LEU A 538 0.60 -1.72 21.13
CA LEU A 538 1.78 -1.32 21.91
C LEU A 538 2.92 -0.91 20.98
N LEU A 539 2.99 0.38 20.63
CA LEU A 539 4.19 1.00 20.09
C LEU A 539 5.08 1.39 21.28
N LYS A 540 6.30 0.85 21.34
CA LYS A 540 7.33 1.31 22.28
C LYS A 540 8.26 2.25 21.51
N PHE A 541 8.23 3.54 21.83
CA PHE A 541 9.22 4.49 21.32
C PHE A 541 10.37 4.63 22.32
N PHE A 542 11.60 4.60 21.81
CA PHE A 542 12.80 5.01 22.53
C PHE A 542 13.09 6.46 22.16
N ARG A 543 13.16 7.37 23.14
CA ARG A 543 13.86 8.64 22.98
C ARG A 543 15.20 8.47 23.66
N GLU A 544 16.30 8.70 22.94
CA GLU A 544 17.65 8.57 23.52
C GLU A 544 17.91 9.60 24.64
N ASP A 545 17.19 10.72 24.65
CA ASP A 545 17.42 11.82 25.61
C ASP A 545 16.67 11.67 26.95
N ASP A 546 15.65 10.82 27.03
CA ASP A 546 14.90 10.59 28.27
C ASP A 546 14.78 9.08 28.49
N SER A 547 15.32 8.58 29.60
CA SER A 547 15.25 7.17 30.06
C SER A 547 13.83 6.64 30.34
N LYS A 548 12.79 7.26 29.75
CA LYS A 548 11.38 6.94 29.90
C LYS A 548 10.80 6.39 28.60
N TYR A 549 10.30 5.16 28.67
CA TYR A 549 9.47 4.58 27.62
C TYR A 549 8.09 5.24 27.63
N TYR A 550 7.67 5.80 26.50
CA TYR A 550 6.28 6.18 26.28
C TYR A 550 5.56 5.06 25.52
N LEU A 551 4.45 4.59 26.10
CA LEU A 551 3.52 3.69 25.43
C LEU A 551 2.49 4.56 24.71
N GLU A 552 2.65 4.75 23.40
CA GLU A 552 1.61 5.38 22.60
C GLU A 552 0.69 4.30 22.04
N THR A 553 -0.60 4.41 22.32
CA THR A 553 -1.62 3.52 21.77
C THR A 553 -1.99 3.99 20.36
N ASP A 554 -1.97 3.08 19.39
CA ASP A 554 -2.42 3.34 18.01
C ASP A 554 -3.82 3.99 17.98
N LYS A 555 -3.92 5.17 17.37
CA LYS A 555 -5.13 6.01 17.39
C LYS A 555 -6.20 5.42 16.46
N ILE A 556 -7.46 5.61 16.82
CA ILE A 556 -8.61 5.15 16.03
C ILE A 556 -9.18 6.35 15.26
N LYS A 557 -9.38 6.17 13.95
CA LYS A 557 -9.97 7.15 13.02
C LYS A 557 -11.51 7.09 13.04
N TRP A 558 -12.18 8.01 12.34
CA TRP A 558 -13.64 8.16 12.45
C TRP A 558 -14.37 6.98 11.82
N ASN A 559 -13.79 6.38 10.78
CA ASN A 559 -14.24 5.11 10.19
C ASN A 559 -13.88 3.86 11.02
N HIS A 560 -13.43 4.03 12.26
CA HIS A 560 -12.98 2.99 13.19
C HIS A 560 -11.78 2.14 12.71
N MET A 561 -11.05 2.57 11.69
CA MET A 561 -9.76 1.98 11.36
C MET A 561 -8.67 2.51 12.31
N LYS A 562 -7.63 1.72 12.55
CA LYS A 562 -6.44 2.20 13.26
C LYS A 562 -5.58 3.03 12.33
N GLU A 563 -4.97 4.09 12.85
CA GLU A 563 -4.10 4.98 12.08
C GLU A 563 -3.00 4.19 11.38
N THR A 564 -2.32 3.30 12.13
CA THR A 564 -1.10 2.70 11.60
C THR A 564 -1.25 1.33 10.96
N THR A 565 -2.39 0.67 11.19
CA THR A 565 -2.63 -0.71 10.74
C THR A 565 -3.99 -0.92 10.04
N GLY A 566 -4.73 0.17 9.80
CA GLY A 566 -6.01 0.14 9.12
C GLY A 566 -7.03 -0.70 9.89
N TYR A 567 -7.83 -1.49 9.17
CA TYR A 567 -8.79 -2.41 9.79
C TYR A 567 -8.15 -3.67 10.42
N GLY A 568 -6.82 -3.83 10.32
CA GLY A 568 -6.06 -4.91 10.93
C GLY A 568 -5.57 -5.97 9.93
N ILE A 569 -5.52 -7.22 10.36
CA ILE A 569 -4.95 -8.35 9.60
C ILE A 569 -6.08 -9.27 9.12
N PRO A 570 -6.22 -9.52 7.81
CA PRO A 570 -7.29 -10.35 7.24
C PRO A 570 -7.33 -11.77 7.79
N LYS A 571 -8.55 -12.27 8.01
CA LYS A 571 -8.84 -13.67 8.32
C LYS A 571 -9.59 -14.33 7.18
N PHE A 572 -8.84 -15.03 6.33
CA PHE A 572 -9.35 -15.60 5.10
C PHE A 572 -10.53 -16.55 5.33
N ASN A 573 -10.45 -17.42 6.34
CA ASN A 573 -11.51 -18.37 6.64
C ASN A 573 -12.85 -17.68 6.95
N LYS A 574 -12.82 -16.58 7.72
CA LYS A 574 -14.01 -15.77 8.01
C LYS A 574 -14.58 -15.16 6.74
N MET A 575 -13.73 -14.53 5.93
CA MET A 575 -14.13 -13.94 4.65
C MET A 575 -14.74 -14.98 3.70
N PHE A 576 -14.11 -16.15 3.56
CA PHE A 576 -14.56 -17.25 2.70
C PHE A 576 -15.94 -17.75 3.09
N TYR A 577 -16.15 -18.10 4.37
CA TYR A 577 -17.45 -18.62 4.81
C TYR A 577 -18.54 -17.55 4.72
N LYS A 578 -18.24 -16.29 5.07
CA LYS A 578 -19.19 -15.19 4.96
C LYS A 578 -19.67 -14.99 3.53
N TYR A 579 -18.75 -14.96 2.56
CA TYR A 579 -19.11 -14.79 1.16
C TYR A 579 -19.81 -16.02 0.59
N LYS A 580 -19.37 -17.23 0.96
CA LYS A 580 -20.02 -18.48 0.55
C LYS A 580 -21.48 -18.55 1.01
N ASP A 581 -21.76 -18.06 2.22
CA ASP A 581 -23.13 -17.99 2.73
C ASP A 581 -23.97 -16.93 2.02
N PHE A 582 -23.37 -15.81 1.62
CA PHE A 582 -24.00 -14.81 0.75
C PHE A 582 -24.35 -15.40 -0.63
N GLN A 583 -23.43 -16.13 -1.28
CA GLN A 583 -23.69 -16.79 -2.57
C GLN A 583 -24.87 -17.78 -2.51
N LYS A 584 -24.97 -18.54 -1.41
CA LYS A 584 -26.08 -19.50 -1.19
C LYS A 584 -27.41 -18.81 -0.92
N ASN A 585 -27.38 -17.73 -0.14
CA ASN A 585 -28.57 -17.03 0.34
C ASN A 585 -28.76 -15.72 -0.43
N LYS A 586 -29.12 -15.81 -1.72
CA LYS A 586 -29.49 -14.64 -2.55
C LYS A 586 -30.80 -13.96 -2.12
N ASP A 587 -31.33 -14.29 -0.95
CA ASP A 587 -32.50 -13.63 -0.40
C ASP A 587 -32.14 -12.19 -0.01
N LEU A 588 -32.63 -11.23 -0.79
CA LEU A 588 -32.41 -9.79 -0.60
C LEU A 588 -32.95 -9.28 0.75
N ASN A 589 -33.85 -10.03 1.39
CA ASN A 589 -34.43 -9.70 2.68
C ASN A 589 -33.56 -10.15 3.85
N LYS A 590 -32.61 -11.08 3.65
CA LYS A 590 -31.69 -11.51 4.69
C LYS A 590 -30.67 -10.39 4.96
N LYS A 591 -30.78 -9.76 6.13
CA LYS A 591 -29.89 -8.68 6.58
C LYS A 591 -28.80 -9.17 7.55
N ASP A 592 -28.51 -10.46 7.57
CA ASP A 592 -27.49 -11.08 8.44
C ASP A 592 -26.27 -11.48 7.61
N GLY A 593 -25.06 -11.28 8.14
CA GLY A 593 -23.82 -11.60 7.43
C GLY A 593 -23.53 -10.59 6.32
N LEU A 594 -22.97 -11.04 5.19
CA LEU A 594 -22.73 -10.18 4.03
C LEU A 594 -24.00 -10.08 3.18
N PHE A 595 -24.43 -8.87 2.83
CA PHE A 595 -25.51 -8.63 1.87
C PHE A 595 -25.28 -7.35 1.06
N LYS A 596 -25.93 -7.25 -0.11
CA LYS A 596 -25.92 -6.04 -0.93
C LYS A 596 -27.04 -5.10 -0.48
N ILE A 597 -26.73 -3.82 -0.29
CA ILE A 597 -27.74 -2.80 -0.04
C ILE A 597 -28.26 -2.32 -1.41
N GLN A 598 -29.57 -2.38 -1.60
CA GLN A 598 -30.24 -2.02 -2.85
C GLN A 598 -31.60 -1.39 -2.56
N ASN A 599 -32.21 -0.79 -3.59
CA ASN A 599 -33.51 -0.11 -3.52
C ASN A 599 -33.52 1.06 -2.53
N LEU A 600 -32.42 1.82 -2.52
CA LEU A 600 -32.29 3.05 -1.75
C LEU A 600 -33.09 4.15 -2.47
N ASP A 601 -34.06 4.73 -1.75
CA ASP A 601 -34.97 5.76 -2.25
C ASP A 601 -34.60 7.15 -1.71
N LEU A 602 -34.44 8.11 -2.63
CA LEU A 602 -34.13 9.51 -2.35
C LEU A 602 -35.33 10.46 -2.56
N LYS A 603 -36.42 10.00 -3.20
CA LYS A 603 -37.45 10.88 -3.79
C LYS A 603 -38.26 11.72 -2.83
N ASP A 604 -38.32 11.36 -1.55
CA ASP A 604 -39.04 12.17 -0.54
C ASP A 604 -38.10 12.81 0.50
N LYS A 605 -36.78 12.68 0.30
CA LYS A 605 -35.79 13.01 1.33
C LYS A 605 -34.95 14.23 1.01
N TYR A 606 -34.90 14.64 -0.25
CA TYR A 606 -34.03 15.73 -0.72
C TYR A 606 -34.49 17.14 -0.27
N GLU A 607 -35.66 17.24 0.36
CA GLU A 607 -36.17 18.46 1.01
C GLU A 607 -35.72 18.59 2.46
N SER A 608 -35.29 17.50 3.08
CA SER A 608 -34.79 17.51 4.46
C SER A 608 -33.39 18.14 4.55
N SER A 609 -33.03 18.62 5.75
CA SER A 609 -31.70 19.17 6.02
C SER A 609 -30.61 18.09 6.13
N GLU A 610 -30.97 16.84 6.37
CA GLU A 610 -30.07 15.67 6.46
C GLU A 610 -30.71 14.49 5.73
N ILE A 611 -30.11 14.04 4.61
CA ILE A 611 -30.70 13.02 3.74
C ILE A 611 -30.36 11.64 4.27
N LEU A 612 -31.25 11.07 5.09
CA LEU A 612 -31.06 9.76 5.72
C LEU A 612 -31.84 8.63 5.04
N VAL A 613 -31.12 7.64 4.52
CA VAL A 613 -31.72 6.45 3.89
C VAL A 613 -31.55 5.23 4.78
N ASN A 614 -32.66 4.82 5.41
CA ASN A 614 -32.71 3.60 6.21
C ASN A 614 -32.52 2.37 5.30
N PHE A 615 -31.63 1.46 5.69
CA PHE A 615 -31.47 0.15 5.04
C PHE A 615 -31.62 -1.03 6.01
N LEU A 616 -31.70 -0.74 7.31
CA LEU A 616 -31.93 -1.68 8.39
C LEU A 616 -32.87 -1.01 9.39
N LYS A 617 -34.06 -1.58 9.61
CA LYS A 617 -35.08 -1.00 10.48
C LYS A 617 -35.49 -2.00 11.56
N ASN A 618 -35.58 -1.53 12.81
CA ASN A 618 -36.00 -2.29 13.98
C ASN A 618 -35.30 -3.66 14.08
N TYR A 619 -34.00 -3.70 13.76
CA TYR A 619 -33.26 -4.95 13.74
C TYR A 619 -32.90 -5.36 15.15
N GLN A 620 -33.50 -6.46 15.62
CA GLN A 620 -33.26 -6.97 16.96
C GLN A 620 -31.87 -7.60 17.06
N VAL A 621 -31.09 -7.15 18.05
CA VAL A 621 -29.74 -7.60 18.33
C VAL A 621 -29.76 -8.49 19.57
N PRO A 622 -29.26 -9.73 19.49
CA PRO A 622 -29.13 -10.62 20.64
C PRO A 622 -28.21 -10.02 21.69
N THR A 623 -28.55 -10.22 22.96
CA THR A 623 -27.71 -9.87 24.10
C THR A 623 -26.47 -10.77 24.13
N THR A 624 -25.29 -10.19 23.91
CA THR A 624 -24.01 -10.90 24.03
C THR A 624 -22.95 -9.97 24.58
N SER A 625 -21.98 -10.52 25.33
CA SER A 625 -20.80 -9.79 25.79
C SER A 625 -19.79 -9.47 24.67
N ASP A 626 -19.96 -10.07 23.49
CA ASP A 626 -19.09 -9.86 22.33
C ASP A 626 -19.35 -8.53 21.62
N TYR A 627 -18.28 -8.00 21.01
CA TYR A 627 -18.39 -6.84 20.15
C TYR A 627 -19.21 -7.15 18.90
N LYS A 628 -20.18 -6.29 18.63
CA LYS A 628 -21.00 -6.30 17.42
C LYS A 628 -20.48 -5.24 16.46
N THR A 629 -20.52 -5.55 15.17
CA THR A 629 -20.05 -4.62 14.13
C THR A 629 -21.01 -4.56 12.97
N LEU A 630 -21.13 -3.36 12.41
CA LEU A 630 -21.80 -3.11 11.14
C LEU A 630 -20.80 -2.39 10.25
N THR A 631 -20.47 -2.99 9.12
CA THR A 631 -19.49 -2.44 8.16
C THR A 631 -20.17 -2.28 6.82
N VAL A 632 -20.06 -1.10 6.21
CA VAL A 632 -20.59 -0.81 4.88
C VAL A 632 -19.45 -0.32 4.00
N SER A 633 -19.39 -0.78 2.76
CA SER A 633 -18.41 -0.33 1.78
C SER A 633 -19.05 -0.09 0.41
N SER A 634 -18.49 0.84 -0.35
CA SER A 634 -18.95 1.26 -1.68
C SER A 634 -17.76 1.69 -2.53
N LYS A 635 -17.93 1.74 -3.85
CA LYS A 635 -17.02 2.49 -4.73
C LYS A 635 -17.07 3.98 -4.39
N VAL A 636 -15.97 4.68 -4.66
CA VAL A 636 -15.87 6.13 -4.51
C VAL A 636 -15.81 6.77 -5.89
N LEU A 637 -16.66 7.77 -6.12
CA LEU A 637 -16.72 8.53 -7.37
C LEU A 637 -16.39 10.00 -7.12
N THR A 638 -15.60 10.59 -8.00
CA THR A 638 -15.44 12.05 -8.03
C THR A 638 -16.70 12.70 -8.59
N ILE A 639 -16.96 13.96 -8.24
CA ILE A 639 -18.09 14.73 -8.81
C ILE A 639 -18.06 14.71 -10.34
N LYS A 640 -16.86 14.83 -10.93
CA LYS A 640 -16.67 14.75 -12.38
C LYS A 640 -17.13 13.41 -12.96
N LYS A 641 -16.77 12.28 -12.31
CA LYS A 641 -17.19 10.94 -12.74
C LYS A 641 -18.69 10.74 -12.56
N VAL A 642 -19.28 11.24 -11.46
CA VAL A 642 -20.74 11.26 -11.26
C VAL A 642 -21.42 11.94 -12.45
N ILE A 643 -20.98 13.14 -12.81
CA ILE A 643 -21.54 13.89 -13.95
C ILE A 643 -21.36 13.14 -15.27
N GLU A 644 -20.20 12.51 -15.49
CA GLU A 644 -19.94 11.68 -16.68
C GLU A 644 -20.91 10.49 -16.78
N ILE A 645 -21.15 9.80 -15.67
CA ILE A 645 -22.07 8.65 -15.61
C ILE A 645 -23.51 9.11 -15.85
N ILE A 646 -23.92 10.22 -15.23
CA ILE A 646 -25.25 10.80 -15.42
C ILE A 646 -25.49 11.12 -16.91
N LYS A 647 -24.49 11.63 -17.64
CA LYS A 647 -24.58 11.87 -19.10
C LYS A 647 -24.78 10.62 -19.95
N LYS A 648 -24.21 9.51 -19.53
CA LYS A 648 -24.19 8.25 -20.29
C LYS A 648 -25.41 7.37 -20.01
N SER A 649 -26.26 7.74 -19.05
CA SER A 649 -27.40 6.91 -18.66
C SER A 649 -28.58 7.06 -19.63
N ASP A 650 -28.69 6.10 -20.57
CA ASP A 650 -29.80 6.01 -21.53
C ASP A 650 -31.17 5.90 -20.86
N TYR A 651 -31.22 5.29 -19.67
CA TYR A 651 -32.44 5.19 -18.86
C TYR A 651 -33.04 6.57 -18.58
N LEU A 652 -32.20 7.55 -18.23
CA LEU A 652 -32.65 8.90 -17.91
C LEU A 652 -33.03 9.69 -19.16
N ARG A 653 -32.35 9.45 -20.29
CA ARG A 653 -32.68 10.07 -21.58
C ARG A 653 -34.12 9.76 -22.00
N ASN A 654 -34.55 8.51 -21.82
CA ASN A 654 -35.92 8.08 -22.14
C ASN A 654 -36.98 8.69 -21.19
N LYS A 655 -36.61 9.02 -19.95
CA LYS A 655 -37.52 9.61 -18.95
C LYS A 655 -37.76 11.12 -19.18
N TYR A 656 -36.79 11.86 -19.72
CA TYR A 656 -36.83 13.34 -19.80
C TYR A 656 -36.79 13.95 -21.23
N GLY A 657 -36.59 13.15 -22.29
CA GLY A 657 -36.67 13.60 -23.70
C GLY A 657 -35.59 14.61 -24.14
N ILE A 658 -35.84 15.39 -25.21
CA ILE A 658 -34.93 16.39 -25.86
C ILE A 658 -34.49 17.53 -24.90
N SER A 659 -35.10 17.64 -23.72
CA SER A 659 -34.67 18.57 -22.66
C SER A 659 -33.42 18.09 -21.89
N PHE A 660 -33.07 16.81 -22.02
CA PHE A 660 -31.95 16.14 -21.36
C PHE A 660 -30.60 16.80 -21.65
N GLU A 661 -30.30 17.14 -22.91
CA GLU A 661 -29.04 17.79 -23.29
C GLU A 661 -28.87 19.15 -22.61
N LYS A 662 -29.95 19.93 -22.47
CA LYS A 662 -29.93 21.22 -21.76
C LYS A 662 -29.69 21.02 -20.26
N LEU A 663 -30.36 20.05 -19.64
CA LEU A 663 -30.16 19.71 -18.22
C LEU A 663 -28.71 19.32 -17.94
N HIS A 664 -28.10 18.51 -18.82
CA HIS A 664 -26.69 18.15 -18.71
C HIS A 664 -25.75 19.33 -18.86
N GLN A 665 -25.97 20.19 -19.86
CA GLN A 665 -25.15 21.39 -20.04
C GLN A 665 -25.21 22.28 -18.81
N THR A 666 -26.39 22.45 -18.22
CA THR A 666 -26.57 23.20 -16.98
C THR A 666 -25.79 22.58 -15.81
N ILE A 667 -25.93 21.27 -15.56
CA ILE A 667 -25.19 20.58 -14.49
C ILE A 667 -23.67 20.67 -14.73
N ASN A 668 -23.21 20.49 -15.97
CA ASN A 668 -21.79 20.66 -16.31
C ASN A 668 -21.28 22.05 -15.98
N ASN A 669 -22.06 23.08 -16.33
CA ASN A 669 -21.67 24.47 -16.09
C ASN A 669 -21.60 24.76 -14.59
N ILE A 670 -22.53 24.21 -13.80
CA ILE A 670 -22.56 24.32 -12.32
C ILE A 670 -21.27 23.75 -11.70
N PHE A 671 -20.75 22.63 -12.23
CA PHE A 671 -19.59 21.93 -11.67
C PHE A 671 -18.31 22.06 -12.51
N LYS A 672 -18.27 22.94 -13.52
CA LYS A 672 -17.13 23.08 -14.45
C LYS A 672 -15.80 23.35 -13.76
N ASN A 673 -15.84 24.11 -12.67
CA ASN A 673 -14.67 24.53 -11.90
C ASN A 673 -14.57 23.82 -10.53
N GLU A 674 -15.25 22.68 -10.38
CA GLU A 674 -15.25 21.97 -9.10
C GLU A 674 -13.87 21.35 -8.82
N PRO A 675 -13.24 21.62 -7.66
CA PRO A 675 -12.00 20.96 -7.29
C PRO A 675 -12.23 19.45 -7.12
N GLU A 676 -11.47 18.63 -7.85
CA GLU A 676 -11.60 17.15 -7.81
C GLU A 676 -11.27 16.53 -6.43
N GLY A 677 -10.76 17.31 -5.47
CA GLY A 677 -10.47 16.90 -4.09
C GLY A 677 -11.60 17.16 -3.07
N LEU A 678 -12.63 17.93 -3.41
CA LEU A 678 -13.72 18.26 -2.48
C LEU A 678 -14.83 17.19 -2.53
N ASN A 679 -15.32 16.80 -1.34
CA ASN A 679 -16.50 15.95 -1.14
C ASN A 679 -16.43 14.58 -1.84
N LYS A 680 -15.35 13.84 -1.59
CA LYS A 680 -15.20 12.42 -2.00
C LYS A 680 -15.92 11.43 -1.07
N ASN A 681 -16.38 11.89 0.09
CA ASN A 681 -17.23 11.09 0.96
C ASN A 681 -18.58 10.82 0.27
N MET A 682 -18.74 9.58 -0.20
CA MET A 682 -19.97 9.12 -0.85
C MET A 682 -21.08 8.88 0.17
N PHE A 683 -20.74 8.37 1.35
CA PHE A 683 -21.72 8.05 2.37
C PHE A 683 -21.16 8.05 3.80
N ASP A 684 -22.00 8.43 4.77
CA ASP A 684 -21.77 8.17 6.19
C ASP A 684 -22.65 7.01 6.67
N LEU A 685 -22.19 6.29 7.69
CA LEU A 685 -23.00 5.27 8.37
C LEU A 685 -23.48 5.80 9.72
N ILE A 686 -24.80 5.87 9.89
CA ILE A 686 -25.46 6.33 11.11
C ILE A 686 -26.30 5.20 11.67
N VAL A 687 -26.14 4.91 12.96
CA VAL A 687 -26.87 3.86 13.66
C VAL A 687 -27.57 4.46 14.87
N TYR A 688 -28.88 4.29 14.93
CA TYR A 688 -29.69 4.55 16.11
C TYR A 688 -29.94 3.22 16.81
N MET A 689 -29.72 3.22 18.12
CA MET A 689 -29.94 2.06 18.97
C MET A 689 -30.95 2.43 20.04
N THR A 690 -31.91 1.54 20.22
CA THR A 690 -32.97 1.67 21.22
C THR A 690 -32.94 0.42 22.08
N ALA A 691 -32.59 0.57 23.34
CA ALA A 691 -32.68 -0.50 24.32
C ALA A 691 -34.03 -0.42 25.03
N VAL A 692 -34.72 -1.55 25.12
CA VAL A 692 -36.00 -1.67 25.81
C VAL A 692 -35.94 -2.76 26.87
N LYS A 693 -36.66 -2.55 27.98
CA LYS A 693 -36.88 -3.55 29.03
C LYS A 693 -38.37 -3.80 29.18
N GLU A 694 -38.74 -5.00 29.62
CA GLU A 694 -40.10 -5.25 30.07
C GLU A 694 -40.36 -4.44 31.35
N LYS A 695 -41.51 -3.77 31.41
CA LYS A 695 -41.89 -3.04 32.63
C LYS A 695 -42.20 -4.04 33.75
N PRO A 696 -41.49 -3.97 34.89
CA PRO A 696 -41.85 -4.80 36.03
C PRO A 696 -43.27 -4.43 36.51
N ASN A 697 -44.15 -5.43 36.60
CA ASN A 697 -45.52 -5.33 37.12
C ASN A 697 -46.58 -4.68 36.20
N SER A 698 -46.38 -4.59 34.88
CA SER A 698 -47.51 -4.31 33.96
C SER A 698 -48.18 -5.61 33.52
N SER A 699 -49.52 -5.67 33.62
CA SER A 699 -50.32 -6.78 33.07
C SER A 699 -50.36 -6.78 31.53
N ASP A 700 -49.99 -5.66 30.92
CA ASP A 700 -49.74 -5.55 29.49
C ASP A 700 -48.25 -5.81 29.20
N GLU A 701 -47.93 -6.45 28.08
CA GLU A 701 -46.57 -6.66 27.53
C GLU A 701 -45.90 -5.32 27.10
N SER A 702 -46.05 -4.28 27.91
CA SER A 702 -45.55 -2.95 27.62
C SER A 702 -44.04 -2.88 27.88
N LYS A 703 -43.28 -2.62 26.82
CA LYS A 703 -41.84 -2.39 26.87
C LYS A 703 -41.56 -0.91 27.15
N GLU A 704 -40.62 -0.62 28.03
CA GLU A 704 -40.12 0.74 28.24
C GLU A 704 -38.77 0.94 27.55
N ILE A 705 -38.60 2.09 26.89
CA ILE A 705 -37.31 2.51 26.36
C ILE A 705 -36.45 2.93 27.55
N VAL A 706 -35.35 2.21 27.77
CA VAL A 706 -34.43 2.49 28.87
C VAL A 706 -33.38 3.50 28.44
N TYR A 707 -32.84 3.34 27.23
CA TYR A 707 -31.89 4.28 26.63
C TYR A 707 -32.01 4.28 25.11
N SER A 708 -31.71 5.43 24.50
CA SER A 708 -31.50 5.56 23.07
C SER A 708 -30.21 6.32 22.81
N TRP A 709 -29.39 5.84 21.87
CA TRP A 709 -28.16 6.52 21.47
C TRP A 709 -27.94 6.46 19.96
N ARG A 710 -27.20 7.46 19.46
CA ARG A 710 -26.82 7.60 18.05
C ARG A 710 -25.31 7.40 17.94
N LYS A 711 -24.88 6.43 17.13
CA LYS A 711 -23.47 6.29 16.71
C LYS A 711 -23.34 6.67 15.25
N LYS A 712 -22.19 7.23 14.91
CA LYS A 712 -21.89 7.66 13.54
C LYS A 712 -20.46 7.30 13.16
N SER A 713 -20.28 7.07 11.87
CA SER A 713 -19.01 6.92 11.18
C SER A 713 -19.08 7.91 10.01
N GLU A 714 -18.43 9.07 10.17
CA GLU A 714 -18.53 10.24 9.27
C GLU A 714 -17.17 10.56 8.63
N SER A 715 -16.57 9.56 7.98
CA SER A 715 -15.24 9.73 7.40
C SER A 715 -15.22 10.83 6.33
N HIS A 716 -14.10 11.51 6.13
CA HIS A 716 -14.03 12.55 5.09
C HIS A 716 -13.69 11.99 3.71
N TYR A 717 -13.04 10.83 3.68
CA TYR A 717 -12.42 10.30 2.48
C TYR A 717 -12.55 8.77 2.36
N SER A 718 -13.21 8.08 3.28
CA SER A 718 -13.26 6.62 3.25
C SER A 718 -14.30 6.10 2.26
N SER A 719 -14.00 4.95 1.68
CA SER A 719 -14.96 4.15 0.92
C SER A 719 -15.74 3.18 1.81
N THR A 720 -15.36 3.11 3.10
CA THR A 720 -15.80 2.08 4.04
C THR A 720 -16.04 2.69 5.40
N GLU A 721 -17.22 2.45 5.95
CA GLU A 721 -17.64 2.91 7.27
C GLU A 721 -17.88 1.71 8.18
N LYS A 722 -17.51 1.84 9.45
CA LYS A 722 -17.68 0.77 10.44
C LYS A 722 -18.16 1.32 11.75
N VAL A 723 -19.27 0.81 12.25
CA VAL A 723 -19.73 1.09 13.62
C VAL A 723 -19.46 -0.13 14.50
N ILE A 724 -18.87 0.11 15.67
CA ILE A 724 -18.60 -0.93 16.67
C ILE A 724 -19.46 -0.66 17.91
N TYR A 725 -20.05 -1.72 18.42
CA TYR A 725 -20.89 -1.69 19.61
C TYR A 725 -20.61 -2.89 20.52
N LYS A 726 -20.83 -2.71 21.81
CA LYS A 726 -20.75 -3.77 22.84
C LYS A 726 -21.77 -3.42 23.89
N GLU A 727 -22.69 -4.34 24.17
CA GLU A 727 -23.60 -4.24 25.30
C GLU A 727 -23.04 -5.02 26.49
N THR A 728 -23.37 -4.56 27.70
CA THR A 728 -23.04 -5.27 28.95
C THR A 728 -24.26 -5.69 29.75
N ASP A 729 -25.44 -5.11 29.49
CA ASP A 729 -26.68 -5.45 30.20
C ASP A 729 -27.45 -6.60 29.49
N THR A 730 -27.55 -7.74 30.16
CA THR A 730 -28.21 -8.95 29.65
C THR A 730 -29.74 -8.85 29.63
N ASP A 731 -30.32 -7.89 30.34
CA ASP A 731 -31.77 -7.82 30.57
C ASP A 731 -32.47 -6.84 29.61
N THR A 732 -31.74 -6.30 28.62
CA THR A 732 -32.27 -5.37 27.61
C THR A 732 -32.44 -6.04 26.26
N GLU A 733 -33.56 -5.80 25.59
CA GLU A 733 -33.64 -6.04 24.14
C GLU A 733 -33.14 -4.80 23.40
N ILE A 734 -32.31 -4.99 22.37
CA ILE A 734 -31.73 -3.88 21.62
C ILE A 734 -32.21 -3.91 20.19
N PHE A 735 -32.71 -2.78 19.71
CA PHE A 735 -33.15 -2.57 18.35
C PHE A 735 -32.21 -1.59 17.64
N PHE A 736 -31.80 -1.95 16.43
CA PHE A 736 -30.94 -1.15 15.57
C PHE A 736 -31.71 -0.62 14.38
N ASP A 737 -31.63 0.70 14.16
CA ASP A 737 -31.94 1.34 12.90
C ASP A 737 -30.65 1.87 12.26
N ALA A 738 -30.31 1.39 11.07
CA ALA A 738 -29.12 1.84 10.33
C ALA A 738 -29.51 2.63 9.08
N TYR A 739 -28.80 3.75 8.90
CA TYR A 739 -29.03 4.74 7.86
C TYR A 739 -27.73 5.03 7.12
N LEU A 740 -27.86 5.27 5.82
CA LEU A 740 -26.83 5.91 5.00
C LEU A 740 -27.17 7.39 4.85
N ARG A 741 -26.21 8.26 5.07
CA ARG A 741 -26.25 9.67 4.65
C ARG A 741 -25.39 9.84 3.41
N PHE A 742 -25.70 10.79 2.52
CA PHE A 742 -24.93 10.99 1.28
C PHE A 742 -24.36 12.41 1.16
N PRO A 743 -23.23 12.73 1.83
CA PRO A 743 -22.70 14.10 1.89
C PRO A 743 -22.34 14.70 0.52
N GLN A 744 -21.79 13.91 -0.41
CA GLN A 744 -21.52 14.38 -1.76
C GLN A 744 -22.82 14.76 -2.51
N PHE A 745 -23.88 13.96 -2.35
CA PHE A 745 -25.19 14.27 -2.93
C PHE A 745 -25.77 15.56 -2.35
N GLU A 746 -25.75 15.70 -1.01
CA GLU A 746 -26.21 16.90 -0.30
C GLU A 746 -25.49 18.15 -0.83
N TYR A 747 -24.16 18.09 -0.98
CA TYR A 747 -23.36 19.17 -1.53
C TYR A 747 -23.74 19.53 -2.97
N MET A 748 -23.82 18.52 -3.85
CA MET A 748 -24.15 18.74 -5.26
C MET A 748 -25.56 19.31 -5.41
N LEU A 749 -26.52 18.79 -4.65
CA LEU A 749 -27.91 19.25 -4.65
C LEU A 749 -28.01 20.70 -4.16
N TYR A 750 -27.32 21.05 -3.07
CA TYR A 750 -27.24 22.44 -2.59
C TYR A 750 -26.74 23.39 -3.68
N LYS A 751 -25.66 23.00 -4.38
CA LYS A 751 -25.08 23.82 -5.45
C LYS A 751 -26.04 23.97 -6.64
N ILE A 752 -26.75 22.91 -7.00
CA ILE A 752 -27.77 22.92 -8.04
C ILE A 752 -28.88 23.91 -7.67
N LYS A 753 -29.52 23.76 -6.50
CA LYS A 753 -30.60 24.65 -6.02
C LYS A 753 -30.15 26.12 -5.98
N LYS A 754 -28.93 26.38 -5.49
CA LYS A 754 -28.39 27.75 -5.37
C LYS A 754 -28.17 28.42 -6.72
N LEU A 755 -27.71 27.68 -7.73
CA LEU A 755 -27.34 28.24 -9.03
C LEU A 755 -28.45 28.14 -10.07
N SER A 756 -29.41 27.21 -9.91
CA SER A 756 -30.58 27.08 -10.78
C SER A 756 -31.47 28.33 -10.80
N ILE A 757 -31.51 29.07 -9.68
CA ILE A 757 -32.26 30.33 -9.53
C ILE A 757 -31.86 31.39 -10.58
N ASN A 758 -30.60 31.35 -11.04
CA ASN A 758 -30.09 32.33 -12.01
C ASN A 758 -30.37 31.95 -13.48
N PHE A 759 -31.01 30.81 -13.75
CA PHE A 759 -31.33 30.41 -15.12
C PHE A 759 -32.72 30.95 -15.52
N PRO A 760 -32.80 31.73 -16.62
CA PRO A 760 -34.08 32.25 -17.08
C PRO A 760 -35.01 31.08 -17.47
N ASN A 761 -36.24 31.07 -16.92
CA ASN A 761 -37.39 30.18 -17.22
C ASN A 761 -37.77 29.05 -16.21
N ASN A 762 -37.67 29.24 -14.88
CA ASN A 762 -38.33 28.39 -13.87
C ASN A 762 -38.15 26.85 -14.00
N ASN A 763 -37.00 26.37 -14.49
CA ASN A 763 -36.73 24.92 -14.64
C ASN A 763 -36.01 24.30 -13.43
N GLU A 764 -35.97 24.96 -12.27
CA GLU A 764 -35.26 24.47 -11.09
C GLU A 764 -35.75 23.10 -10.66
N GLU A 765 -37.07 22.93 -10.51
CA GLU A 765 -37.68 21.66 -10.09
C GLU A 765 -37.33 20.52 -11.06
N ALA A 766 -37.35 20.78 -12.37
CA ALA A 766 -36.97 19.80 -13.38
C ALA A 766 -35.48 19.40 -13.27
N ILE A 767 -34.58 20.36 -13.02
CA ILE A 767 -33.14 20.09 -12.83
C ILE A 767 -32.90 19.29 -11.55
N VAL A 768 -33.57 19.68 -10.46
CA VAL A 768 -33.47 19.00 -9.16
C VAL A 768 -33.98 17.57 -9.27
N ASN A 769 -35.19 17.36 -9.79
CA ASN A 769 -35.78 16.03 -9.93
C ASN A 769 -34.94 15.15 -10.85
N PHE A 770 -34.46 15.70 -11.97
CA PHE A 770 -33.53 15.01 -12.85
C PHE A 770 -32.28 14.56 -12.10
N PHE A 771 -31.64 15.46 -11.35
CA PHE A 771 -30.43 15.14 -10.60
C PHE A 771 -30.67 14.09 -9.51
N VAL A 772 -31.76 14.20 -8.75
CA VAL A 772 -32.16 13.25 -7.70
C VAL A 772 -32.34 11.86 -8.30
N ASP A 773 -33.13 11.73 -9.37
CA ASP A 773 -33.34 10.47 -10.08
C ASP A 773 -32.04 9.89 -10.64
N SER A 774 -31.15 10.77 -11.14
CA SER A 774 -29.85 10.37 -11.68
C SER A 774 -28.93 9.81 -10.58
N TYR A 775 -28.93 10.44 -9.42
CA TYR A 775 -28.12 10.01 -8.28
C TYR A 775 -28.69 8.73 -7.65
N GLU A 776 -30.03 8.61 -7.56
CA GLU A 776 -30.71 7.39 -7.13
C GLU A 776 -30.37 6.19 -8.03
N TYR A 777 -30.30 6.40 -9.35
CA TYR A 777 -29.81 5.38 -10.27
C TYR A 777 -28.36 4.97 -9.95
N LEU A 778 -27.49 5.95 -9.71
CA LEU A 778 -26.08 5.73 -9.43
C LEU A 778 -25.85 4.94 -8.13
N ILE A 779 -26.54 5.27 -7.03
CA ILE A 779 -26.40 4.55 -5.75
C ILE A 779 -26.87 3.09 -5.85
N ASN A 780 -27.90 2.82 -6.66
CA ASN A 780 -28.50 1.49 -6.77
C ASN A 780 -27.81 0.58 -7.80
N ASN A 781 -27.17 1.16 -8.83
CA ASN A 781 -26.66 0.40 -9.98
C ASN A 781 -25.15 0.49 -10.21
N VAL A 782 -24.47 1.52 -9.68
CA VAL A 782 -23.06 1.79 -10.00
C VAL A 782 -22.17 1.65 -8.77
N LEU A 783 -22.58 2.24 -7.64
CA LEU A 783 -21.74 2.35 -6.45
C LEU A 783 -21.50 1.02 -5.71
N ASP A 784 -22.44 0.07 -5.86
CA ASP A 784 -22.37 -1.26 -5.25
C ASP A 784 -22.12 -1.23 -3.74
N PHE A 785 -23.15 -0.89 -2.96
CA PHE A 785 -23.08 -0.95 -1.50
C PHE A 785 -23.14 -2.39 -0.99
N TYR A 786 -22.13 -2.79 -0.23
CA TYR A 786 -22.10 -4.07 0.49
C TYR A 786 -22.01 -3.83 1.99
N CYS A 787 -22.76 -4.60 2.75
CA CYS A 787 -22.78 -4.55 4.20
C CYS A 787 -22.41 -5.91 4.80
N VAL A 788 -21.50 -5.91 5.77
CA VAL A 788 -21.30 -7.04 6.69
C VAL A 788 -21.96 -6.68 8.03
N ASN A 789 -23.05 -7.37 8.32
CA ASN A 789 -23.77 -7.28 9.58
C ASN A 789 -23.39 -8.44 10.51
N ASN A 790 -22.59 -8.12 11.53
CA ASN A 790 -22.15 -9.02 12.59
C ASN A 790 -22.89 -8.76 13.91
N LEU A 791 -24.09 -8.18 13.87
CA LEU A 791 -24.87 -7.87 15.06
C LEU A 791 -25.45 -9.11 15.76
N LYS A 792 -25.79 -10.19 15.05
CA LYS A 792 -26.31 -11.42 15.69
C LYS A 792 -25.27 -12.30 16.38
N GLY A 793 -23.98 -11.99 16.28
CA GLY A 793 -22.88 -12.88 16.72
C GLY A 793 -22.62 -14.01 15.73
N GLU A 794 -21.41 -14.57 15.75
CA GLU A 794 -21.11 -15.82 15.05
C GLU A 794 -21.66 -16.96 15.93
N SER A 795 -22.60 -17.74 15.41
CA SER A 795 -23.06 -18.99 16.05
C SER A 795 -22.00 -20.06 16.00
#